data_AF-A0A4U2ZBB8-F1
#
_entry.id   AF-A0A4U2ZBB8-F1
#
_cell.length_a   1.000
_cell.length_b   1.000
_cell.length_c   1.000
_cell.angle_alpha   90.00
_cell.angle_beta   90.00
_cell.angle_gamma   90.00
#
_symmetry.space_group_name_H-M   'P 1'
#
loop_
_entity.id
_entity.type
_entity.pdbx_description
1 polymer ?
#
loop_
_entity_poly.entity_id
_entity_poly.type
_entity_poly.pdbx_seq_one_letter_code
_entity_poly.pdbx_strand_id
1 'polypeptide(L)'
;MKKLINSVCFFSKLNFRNPIYIISVVIALLYLGVIIYTYSSSEITNPGNMLQLSSYLIQGYMLIFMILGYFSIKVESVKVAKELFLTIPKSCYIKIASNYLFILLSNIVFCIFAIILFMLVYVLSGYVFSDFYIDSIFFVFIYWFVPAVISSLIGVLVGLTSRKKISISILFGIWLLISPMNVYFSDNLFRLLGFDYVPGFFHLGVPNPIMSYHAFSGFVFTKEDLINKLSWIVLLLTIILIVVVLKSHIQKSLKILINLLLVALILFVSTNYIYMESKINPTLFNQRNADELNYYAENRYNPMNIWLDYDVEKYDIYLAINKKLDAAVELYFQQQEQGIKYFNLYHGFKVNKIMDELNNAIDFKQEGDFIKVNLKEETKKLKFIYSGISSPYMDANNEFAYLPFYFAWIPLKNNNPSMKDTYNSNHRLPTQPQQDIDYVLNYKGNQEVFTNLEKVREGEYKGESKNGIYLIYGELKYDQINNYKILYPITWENSIKFIDSYLIQLEKNIEQIKRIFKIEGVSLPKKILLIPAIGANDILPSELMWYQEKEQLTILINPYEHHDETIFKRLEHLIPYQILGALLWKNNGVIYQNDNISILFSALAGHYLNEKTGVKEQRYSEKDYWLGEVLANTSDEDKEIISDISALLSSKSDSTIEKILLDWSKLLQSEKVTWNDVSEMVKKYR
;
A
#
# COMPACT_ATOMS: atom_id res chain seq x y z
N MET A 1 -33.95 34.62 -9.29
CA MET A 1 -34.16 33.43 -8.43
C MET A 1 -35.47 32.70 -8.73
N LYS A 2 -36.65 33.28 -8.49
CA LYS A 2 -37.98 32.64 -8.74
C LYS A 2 -38.17 32.05 -10.16
N LYS A 3 -37.70 32.76 -11.20
CA LYS A 3 -37.73 32.27 -12.60
C LYS A 3 -36.88 31.00 -12.80
N LEU A 4 -35.68 30.96 -12.23
CA LEU A 4 -34.77 29.80 -12.34
C LEU A 4 -35.36 28.57 -11.63
N ILE A 5 -35.90 28.76 -10.42
CA ILE A 5 -36.53 27.68 -9.65
C ILE A 5 -37.75 27.11 -10.39
N ASN A 6 -38.63 27.97 -10.92
CA ASN A 6 -39.78 27.52 -11.69
C ASN A 6 -39.36 26.77 -12.96
N SER A 7 -38.31 27.24 -13.66
CA SER A 7 -37.74 26.55 -14.80
C SER A 7 -37.17 25.18 -14.42
N VAL A 8 -36.43 25.08 -13.31
CA VAL A 8 -35.92 23.80 -12.80
C VAL A 8 -37.07 22.83 -12.54
N CYS A 9 -38.13 23.23 -11.82
CA CYS A 9 -39.28 22.37 -11.59
C CYS A 9 -39.96 21.90 -12.89
N PHE A 10 -40.06 22.78 -13.89
CA PHE A 10 -40.60 22.42 -15.20
C PHE A 10 -39.72 21.39 -15.91
N PHE A 11 -38.40 21.60 -15.93
CA PHE A 11 -37.46 20.68 -16.56
C PHE A 11 -37.37 19.35 -15.82
N SER A 12 -37.49 19.32 -14.50
CA SER A 12 -37.60 18.08 -13.74
C SER A 12 -38.78 17.26 -14.24
N LYS A 13 -39.97 17.86 -14.35
CA LYS A 13 -41.18 17.16 -14.85
C LYS A 13 -41.01 16.64 -16.27
N LEU A 14 -40.32 17.38 -17.14
CA LEU A 14 -40.05 16.96 -18.51
C LEU A 14 -39.06 15.79 -18.57
N ASN A 15 -37.97 15.86 -17.80
CA ASN A 15 -36.95 14.81 -17.78
C ASN A 15 -37.43 13.54 -17.07
N PHE A 16 -38.29 13.62 -16.05
CA PHE A 16 -38.92 12.45 -15.43
C PHE A 16 -39.86 11.69 -16.38
N ARG A 17 -40.28 12.30 -17.50
CA ARG A 17 -41.03 11.61 -18.56
C ARG A 17 -40.13 11.04 -19.65
N ASN A 18 -38.83 11.32 -19.61
CA ASN A 18 -37.87 10.83 -20.59
C ASN A 18 -37.46 9.39 -20.22
N PRO A 19 -37.76 8.38 -21.08
CA PRO A 19 -37.43 6.99 -20.78
C PRO A 19 -35.92 6.78 -20.59
N ILE A 20 -35.06 7.56 -21.28
CA ILE A 20 -33.61 7.46 -21.15
C ILE A 20 -33.16 7.84 -19.74
N TYR A 21 -33.77 8.87 -19.15
CA TYR A 21 -33.46 9.29 -17.78
C TYR A 21 -33.88 8.23 -16.77
N ILE A 22 -35.10 7.69 -16.90
CA ILE A 22 -35.60 6.63 -16.01
C ILE A 22 -34.71 5.39 -16.09
N ILE A 23 -34.43 4.91 -17.31
CA ILE A 23 -33.58 3.74 -17.55
C ILE A 23 -32.19 3.96 -16.95
N SER A 24 -31.61 5.15 -17.12
CA SER A 24 -30.29 5.49 -16.56
C SER A 24 -30.26 5.39 -15.04
N VAL A 25 -31.28 5.92 -14.36
CA VAL A 25 -31.40 5.85 -12.89
C VAL A 25 -31.59 4.41 -12.44
N VAL A 26 -32.44 3.63 -13.12
CA VAL A 26 -32.66 2.21 -12.79
C VAL A 26 -31.37 1.41 -12.95
N ILE A 27 -30.63 1.60 -14.04
CA ILE A 27 -29.34 0.92 -14.26
C ILE A 27 -28.34 1.28 -13.16
N ALA A 28 -28.23 2.56 -12.81
CA ALA A 28 -27.32 3.00 -11.74
C ALA A 28 -27.69 2.38 -10.38
N LEU A 29 -28.98 2.31 -10.05
CA LEU A 29 -29.47 1.67 -8.83
C LEU A 29 -29.27 0.15 -8.83
N LEU A 30 -29.53 -0.52 -9.95
CA LEU A 30 -29.28 -1.96 -10.09
C LEU A 30 -27.80 -2.27 -9.89
N TYR A 31 -26.92 -1.46 -10.47
CA TYR A 31 -25.48 -1.66 -10.33
C TYR A 31 -24.99 -1.40 -8.90
N LEU A 32 -25.55 -0.41 -8.19
CA LEU A 32 -25.33 -0.25 -6.74
C LEU A 32 -25.73 -1.51 -5.96
N GLY A 33 -26.90 -2.07 -6.29
CA GLY A 33 -27.37 -3.34 -5.72
C GLY A 33 -26.40 -4.50 -6.00
N VAL A 34 -25.84 -4.58 -7.21
CA VAL A 34 -24.81 -5.56 -7.56
C VAL A 34 -23.56 -5.39 -6.72
N ILE A 35 -23.04 -4.17 -6.55
CA ILE A 35 -21.85 -3.92 -5.70
C ILE A 35 -22.09 -4.43 -4.28
N ILE A 36 -23.24 -4.09 -3.68
CA ILE A 36 -23.57 -4.49 -2.32
C ILE A 36 -23.76 -5.99 -2.24
N TYR A 37 -24.47 -6.59 -3.20
CA TYR A 37 -24.63 -8.03 -3.26
C TYR A 37 -23.28 -8.73 -3.41
N THR A 38 -22.39 -8.24 -4.28
CA THR A 38 -21.05 -8.78 -4.46
C THR A 38 -20.26 -8.65 -3.17
N TYR A 39 -20.27 -7.51 -2.48
CA TYR A 39 -19.62 -7.37 -1.18
C TYR A 39 -20.18 -8.37 -0.15
N SER A 40 -21.51 -8.42 0.01
CA SER A 40 -22.17 -9.29 0.98
C SER A 40 -22.08 -10.78 0.67
N SER A 41 -21.83 -11.16 -0.58
CA SER A 41 -21.68 -12.56 -1.02
C SER A 41 -20.22 -12.96 -1.28
N SER A 42 -19.31 -11.99 -1.35
CA SER A 42 -17.89 -12.26 -1.58
C SER A 42 -17.22 -12.78 -0.32
N GLU A 43 -16.26 -13.67 -0.55
CA GLU A 43 -15.26 -14.06 0.44
C GLU A 43 -14.22 -12.95 0.70
N ILE A 44 -14.36 -11.74 0.13
CA ILE A 44 -13.43 -10.63 0.35
C ILE A 44 -14.20 -9.46 1.00
N THR A 45 -14.37 -9.54 2.32
CA THR A 45 -15.22 -8.64 3.12
C THR A 45 -14.54 -7.35 3.60
N ASN A 46 -13.37 -6.97 3.08
CA ASN A 46 -12.81 -5.68 3.47
C ASN A 46 -13.78 -4.57 3.01
N PRO A 47 -14.31 -3.73 3.92
CA PRO A 47 -15.35 -2.74 3.60
C PRO A 47 -14.86 -1.69 2.60
N GLY A 48 -13.56 -1.45 2.53
CA GLY A 48 -12.96 -0.56 1.55
C GLY A 48 -13.06 -1.07 0.11
N ASN A 49 -13.08 -2.39 -0.10
CA ASN A 49 -13.18 -2.99 -1.44
C ASN A 49 -14.49 -2.65 -2.13
N MET A 50 -15.59 -2.48 -1.39
CA MET A 50 -16.88 -2.11 -1.96
C MET A 50 -16.80 -0.79 -2.75
N LEU A 51 -16.03 0.18 -2.24
CA LEU A 51 -15.79 1.46 -2.92
C LEU A 51 -14.65 1.36 -3.94
N GLN A 52 -13.52 0.75 -3.58
CA GLN A 52 -12.36 0.67 -4.46
C GLN A 52 -12.69 -0.08 -5.78
N LEU A 53 -13.42 -1.20 -5.69
CA LEU A 53 -13.85 -2.01 -6.83
C LEU A 53 -15.09 -1.43 -7.55
N SER A 54 -15.69 -0.34 -7.02
CA SER A 54 -16.76 0.40 -7.72
C SER A 54 -16.26 1.17 -8.95
N SER A 55 -14.98 1.08 -9.29
CA SER A 55 -14.39 1.70 -10.49
C SER A 55 -15.15 1.37 -11.79
N TYR A 56 -15.70 0.17 -11.91
CA TYR A 56 -16.56 -0.21 -13.03
C TYR A 56 -17.95 0.47 -12.99
N LEU A 57 -18.50 0.75 -11.80
CA LEU A 57 -19.67 1.62 -11.70
C LEU A 57 -19.32 3.02 -12.15
N ILE A 58 -18.21 3.58 -11.66
CA ILE A 58 -17.76 4.94 -12.01
C ILE A 58 -17.63 5.06 -13.53
N GLN A 59 -17.06 4.05 -14.18
CA GLN A 59 -16.96 3.94 -15.64
C GLN A 59 -18.34 4.10 -16.32
N GLY A 60 -19.34 3.30 -15.94
CA GLY A 60 -20.70 3.39 -16.50
C GLY A 60 -21.44 4.67 -16.11
N TYR A 61 -21.24 5.12 -14.86
CA TYR A 61 -21.85 6.32 -14.28
C TYR A 61 -21.43 7.58 -15.03
N MET A 62 -20.14 7.71 -15.34
CA MET A 62 -19.62 8.79 -16.18
C MET A 62 -20.30 8.83 -17.57
N LEU A 63 -20.45 7.67 -18.22
CA LEU A 63 -21.12 7.59 -19.52
C LEU A 63 -22.59 8.02 -19.43
N ILE A 64 -23.31 7.55 -18.41
CA ILE A 64 -24.70 7.94 -18.14
C ILE A 64 -24.80 9.46 -18.01
N PHE A 65 -23.98 10.08 -17.16
CA PHE A 65 -24.04 11.53 -16.94
C PHE A 65 -23.62 12.34 -18.18
N MET A 66 -22.70 11.81 -18.99
CA MET A 66 -22.34 12.39 -20.28
C MET A 66 -23.51 12.37 -21.26
N ILE A 67 -24.21 11.25 -21.36
CA ILE A 67 -25.40 11.08 -22.22
C ILE A 67 -26.54 11.97 -21.72
N LEU A 68 -26.78 12.04 -20.41
CA LEU A 68 -27.78 12.92 -19.80
C LEU A 68 -27.48 14.40 -20.08
N GLY A 69 -26.21 14.81 -19.96
CA GLY A 69 -25.76 16.15 -20.34
C GLY A 69 -26.11 16.49 -21.79
N TYR A 70 -25.82 15.58 -22.72
CA TYR A 70 -26.16 15.73 -24.13
C TYR A 70 -27.68 15.82 -24.39
N PHE A 71 -28.45 14.91 -23.82
CA PHE A 71 -29.90 14.89 -24.02
C PHE A 71 -30.60 16.09 -23.37
N SER A 72 -30.08 16.63 -22.27
CA SER A 72 -30.64 17.84 -21.65
C SER A 72 -30.70 19.04 -22.59
N ILE A 73 -29.78 19.10 -23.56
CA ILE A 73 -29.78 20.12 -24.63
C ILE A 73 -30.62 19.67 -25.83
N LYS A 74 -30.72 18.37 -26.13
CA LYS A 74 -31.38 17.85 -27.34
C LYS A 74 -32.87 17.48 -27.19
N VAL A 75 -33.39 17.29 -25.98
CA VAL A 75 -34.82 16.98 -25.69
C VAL A 75 -35.75 18.01 -26.34
N GLU A 76 -35.26 19.22 -26.57
CA GLU A 76 -35.98 20.34 -27.18
C GLU A 76 -36.12 20.29 -28.70
N SER A 77 -35.38 19.37 -29.35
CA SER A 77 -35.54 19.15 -30.79
C SER A 77 -36.88 18.49 -31.15
N VAL A 78 -37.70 18.17 -30.15
CA VAL A 78 -39.12 17.82 -30.28
C VAL A 78 -39.93 19.12 -30.47
N LYS A 79 -40.64 19.23 -31.60
CA LYS A 79 -41.31 20.46 -32.09
C LYS A 79 -42.09 21.23 -31.02
N VAL A 80 -42.85 20.54 -30.16
CA VAL A 80 -43.75 21.14 -29.16
C VAL A 80 -43.02 21.94 -28.08
N ALA A 81 -41.82 21.50 -27.67
CA ALA A 81 -41.07 22.18 -26.61
C ALA A 81 -40.41 23.47 -27.12
N LYS A 82 -39.99 23.50 -28.39
CA LYS A 82 -39.23 24.60 -28.98
C LYS A 82 -40.03 25.91 -29.05
N GLU A 83 -41.32 25.84 -29.39
CA GLU A 83 -42.21 27.00 -29.49
C GLU A 83 -42.46 27.65 -28.10
N LEU A 84 -42.61 26.81 -27.08
CA LEU A 84 -42.85 27.24 -25.69
C LEU A 84 -41.63 27.95 -25.08
N PHE A 85 -40.41 27.67 -25.55
CA PHE A 85 -39.18 28.32 -25.06
C PHE A 85 -38.86 29.66 -25.73
N LEU A 86 -39.40 29.92 -26.92
CA LEU A 86 -39.22 31.20 -27.62
C LEU A 86 -39.94 32.35 -26.92
N THR A 87 -40.95 32.06 -26.09
CA THR A 87 -41.75 33.04 -25.35
C THR A 87 -41.08 33.52 -24.04
N ILE A 88 -39.99 32.88 -23.60
CA ILE A 88 -39.30 33.23 -22.35
C ILE A 88 -38.19 34.27 -22.62
N PRO A 89 -38.22 35.47 -22.02
CA PRO A 89 -37.18 36.48 -22.20
C PRO A 89 -35.84 35.95 -21.70
N LYS A 90 -34.82 36.09 -22.54
CA LYS A 90 -33.47 35.61 -22.25
C LYS A 90 -33.40 34.10 -21.92
N SER A 91 -34.27 33.32 -22.57
CA SER A 91 -34.50 31.89 -22.36
C SER A 91 -33.27 30.99 -22.44
N CYS A 92 -32.31 31.31 -23.32
CA CYS A 92 -31.21 30.38 -23.64
C CYS A 92 -30.35 30.02 -22.42
N TYR A 93 -29.86 31.00 -21.65
CA TYR A 93 -28.98 30.71 -20.52
C TYR A 93 -29.74 30.26 -19.27
N ILE A 94 -30.95 30.78 -19.01
CA ILE A 94 -31.79 30.32 -17.89
C ILE A 94 -32.10 28.84 -18.08
N LYS A 95 -32.38 28.45 -19.32
CA LYS A 95 -32.66 27.07 -19.70
C LYS A 95 -31.47 26.14 -19.51
N ILE A 96 -30.31 26.49 -20.09
CA ILE A 96 -29.10 25.67 -19.95
C ILE A 96 -28.76 25.52 -18.46
N ALA A 97 -28.83 26.61 -17.70
CA ALA A 97 -28.61 26.59 -16.26
C ALA A 97 -29.62 25.71 -15.53
N SER A 98 -30.92 25.79 -15.83
CA SER A 98 -31.94 24.96 -15.19
C SER A 98 -31.82 23.47 -15.52
N ASN A 99 -31.54 23.12 -16.77
CA ASN A 99 -31.32 21.73 -17.19
C ASN A 99 -30.08 21.12 -16.56
N TYR A 100 -28.98 21.88 -16.53
CA TYR A 100 -27.76 21.44 -15.87
C TYR A 100 -27.94 21.32 -14.36
N LEU A 101 -28.63 22.28 -13.73
CA LEU A 101 -28.93 22.22 -12.29
C LEU A 101 -29.80 21.02 -11.93
N PHE A 102 -30.71 20.60 -12.80
CA PHE A 102 -31.44 19.35 -12.63
C PHE A 102 -30.50 18.13 -12.62
N ILE A 103 -29.59 18.02 -13.60
CA ILE A 103 -28.61 16.93 -13.65
C ILE A 103 -27.71 16.94 -12.40
N LEU A 104 -27.26 18.12 -11.98
CA LEU A 104 -26.44 18.30 -10.79
C LEU A 104 -27.18 17.84 -9.53
N LEU A 105 -28.45 18.21 -9.37
CA LEU A 105 -29.28 17.74 -8.25
C LEU A 105 -29.48 16.23 -8.29
N SER A 106 -29.70 15.63 -9.48
CA SER A 106 -29.80 14.19 -9.62
C SER A 106 -28.50 13.47 -9.19
N ASN A 107 -27.33 14.04 -9.54
CA ASN A 107 -26.03 13.55 -9.09
C ASN A 107 -25.90 13.62 -7.56
N ILE A 108 -26.23 14.77 -6.96
CA ILE A 108 -26.18 14.98 -5.50
C ILE A 108 -27.07 13.96 -4.79
N VAL A 109 -28.32 13.80 -5.23
CA VAL A 109 -29.27 12.86 -4.62
C VAL A 109 -28.76 11.43 -4.73
N PHE A 110 -28.23 11.03 -5.88
CA PHE A 110 -27.66 9.71 -6.07
C PHE A 110 -26.44 9.46 -5.17
N CYS A 111 -25.51 10.41 -5.09
CA CYS A 111 -24.32 10.29 -4.24
C CYS A 111 -24.69 10.25 -2.75
N ILE A 112 -25.63 11.08 -2.29
CA ILE A 112 -26.13 11.04 -0.90
C ILE A 112 -26.77 9.68 -0.61
N PHE A 113 -27.60 9.18 -1.53
CA PHE A 113 -28.22 7.87 -1.38
C PHE A 113 -27.17 6.75 -1.30
N ALA A 114 -26.17 6.77 -2.19
CA ALA A 114 -25.07 5.81 -2.17
C ALA A 114 -24.27 5.88 -0.87
N ILE A 115 -23.94 7.08 -0.38
CA ILE A 115 -23.26 7.28 0.91
C ILE A 115 -24.08 6.67 2.04
N ILE A 116 -25.37 7.03 2.17
CA ILE A 116 -26.24 6.49 3.23
C ILE A 116 -26.27 4.96 3.18
N LEU A 117 -26.35 4.39 1.98
CA LEU A 117 -26.39 2.96 1.77
C LEU A 117 -25.08 2.28 2.18
N PHE A 118 -23.93 2.84 1.79
CA PHE A 118 -22.61 2.33 2.21
C PHE A 118 -22.41 2.44 3.73
N MET A 119 -22.79 3.56 4.35
CA MET A 119 -22.72 3.71 5.80
C MET A 119 -23.64 2.72 6.51
N LEU A 120 -24.83 2.48 5.98
CA LEU A 120 -25.74 1.47 6.52
C LEU A 120 -25.11 0.07 6.45
N VAL A 121 -24.49 -0.28 5.32
CA VAL A 121 -23.78 -1.56 5.17
C VAL A 121 -22.64 -1.68 6.19
N TYR A 122 -21.84 -0.64 6.40
CA TYR A 122 -20.76 -0.66 7.39
C TYR A 122 -21.27 -0.89 8.82
N VAL A 123 -22.31 -0.15 9.22
CA VAL A 123 -22.94 -0.30 10.54
C VAL A 123 -23.55 -1.69 10.70
N LEU A 124 -24.28 -2.19 9.69
CA LEU A 124 -24.88 -3.54 9.72
C LEU A 124 -23.83 -4.65 9.71
N SER A 125 -22.65 -4.40 9.15
CA SER A 125 -21.51 -5.31 9.18
C SER A 125 -20.71 -5.20 10.49
N GLY A 126 -21.11 -4.35 11.44
CA GLY A 126 -20.50 -4.24 12.77
C GLY A 126 -19.30 -3.30 12.87
N TYR A 127 -19.01 -2.49 11.85
CA TYR A 127 -17.93 -1.52 11.86
C TYR A 127 -18.28 -0.29 12.70
N VAL A 128 -17.35 0.15 13.55
CA VAL A 128 -17.48 1.33 14.39
C VAL A 128 -17.14 2.59 13.59
N PHE A 129 -17.87 3.67 13.86
CA PHE A 129 -17.60 4.95 13.22
C PHE A 129 -16.16 5.40 13.48
N SER A 130 -15.42 5.67 12.41
CA SER A 130 -14.00 5.97 12.39
C SER A 130 -13.66 6.84 11.17
N ASP A 131 -12.40 7.25 11.02
CA ASP A 131 -11.94 8.07 9.88
C ASP A 131 -12.21 7.40 8.52
N PHE A 132 -12.25 6.07 8.48
CA PHE A 132 -12.67 5.27 7.32
C PHE A 132 -14.03 5.71 6.73
N TYR A 133 -14.99 6.11 7.59
CA TYR A 133 -16.30 6.60 7.14
C TYR A 133 -16.18 7.96 6.44
N ILE A 134 -15.32 8.83 6.98
CA ILE A 134 -15.08 10.16 6.40
C ILE A 134 -14.37 9.99 5.05
N ASP A 135 -13.37 9.12 4.98
CA ASP A 135 -12.65 8.82 3.75
C ASP A 135 -13.56 8.19 2.69
N SER A 136 -14.51 7.34 3.10
CA SER A 136 -15.53 6.80 2.21
C SER A 136 -16.43 7.89 1.59
N ILE A 137 -16.79 8.94 2.35
CA ILE A 137 -17.53 10.11 1.83
C ILE A 137 -16.67 10.87 0.83
N PHE A 138 -15.41 11.13 1.17
CA PHE A 138 -14.47 11.80 0.26
C PHE A 138 -14.25 10.99 -1.01
N PHE A 139 -14.22 9.66 -0.94
CA PHE A 139 -14.11 8.79 -2.10
C PHE A 139 -15.29 8.96 -3.05
N VAL A 140 -16.54 8.90 -2.55
CA VAL A 140 -17.73 9.13 -3.39
C VAL A 140 -17.72 10.55 -3.97
N PHE A 141 -17.32 11.55 -3.18
CA PHE A 141 -17.21 12.91 -3.68
C PHE A 141 -16.18 13.05 -4.83
N ILE A 142 -14.95 12.60 -4.61
CA ILE A 142 -13.84 12.78 -5.55
C ILE A 142 -14.01 11.89 -6.78
N TYR A 143 -14.43 10.64 -6.63
CA TYR A 143 -14.41 9.67 -7.73
C TYR A 143 -15.78 9.40 -8.35
N TRP A 144 -16.89 9.81 -7.74
CA TRP A 144 -18.24 9.66 -8.33
C TRP A 144 -18.84 11.01 -8.70
N PHE A 145 -18.99 11.90 -7.71
CA PHE A 145 -19.68 13.17 -7.89
C PHE A 145 -18.95 14.06 -8.90
N VAL A 146 -17.66 14.33 -8.67
CA VAL A 146 -16.87 15.24 -9.52
C VAL A 146 -16.70 14.70 -10.97
N PRO A 147 -16.38 13.41 -11.21
CA PRO A 147 -16.30 12.88 -12.58
C PRO A 147 -17.63 12.91 -13.33
N ALA A 148 -18.76 12.73 -12.64
CA ALA A 148 -20.09 12.89 -13.23
C ALA A 148 -20.42 14.36 -13.57
N VAL A 149 -19.97 15.32 -12.75
CA VAL A 149 -20.03 16.76 -13.07
C VAL A 149 -19.25 17.06 -14.34
N ILE A 150 -17.99 16.59 -14.45
CA ILE A 150 -17.16 16.79 -15.65
C ILE A 150 -17.81 16.13 -16.88
N SER A 151 -18.25 14.87 -16.74
CA SER A 151 -18.87 14.11 -17.83
C SER A 151 -20.15 14.77 -18.34
N SER A 152 -21.01 15.27 -17.45
CA SER A 152 -22.23 15.98 -17.85
C SER A 152 -21.94 17.32 -18.54
N LEU A 153 -20.89 18.05 -18.15
CA LEU A 153 -20.45 19.27 -18.85
C LEU A 153 -19.96 18.96 -20.27
N ILE A 154 -19.19 17.88 -20.46
CA ILE A 154 -18.79 17.40 -21.80
C ILE A 154 -20.03 17.08 -22.64
N GLY A 155 -20.98 16.36 -22.05
CA GLY A 155 -22.27 16.07 -22.68
C GLY A 155 -23.00 17.32 -23.15
N VAL A 156 -23.12 18.33 -22.27
CA VAL A 156 -23.73 19.63 -22.58
C VAL A 156 -22.97 20.32 -23.73
N LEU A 157 -21.64 20.34 -23.69
CA LEU A 157 -20.80 20.96 -24.71
C LEU A 157 -21.04 20.33 -26.09
N VAL A 158 -21.00 19.01 -26.19
CA VAL A 158 -21.29 18.27 -27.44
C VAL A 158 -22.75 18.48 -27.87
N GLY A 159 -23.68 18.53 -26.93
CA GLY A 159 -25.09 18.85 -27.18
C GLY A 159 -25.27 20.23 -27.82
N LEU A 160 -24.47 21.21 -27.40
CA LEU A 160 -24.46 22.55 -27.96
C LEU A 160 -23.79 22.58 -29.34
N THR A 161 -22.69 21.87 -29.59
CA THR A 161 -21.90 22.04 -30.83
C THR A 161 -22.29 21.07 -31.96
N SER A 162 -22.70 19.84 -31.66
CA SER A 162 -22.76 18.76 -32.65
C SER A 162 -24.12 18.52 -33.31
N ARG A 163 -24.10 17.98 -34.54
CA ARG A 163 -25.27 17.47 -35.27
C ARG A 163 -25.62 16.04 -34.82
N LYS A 164 -26.92 15.68 -34.86
CA LYS A 164 -27.48 14.48 -34.19
C LYS A 164 -26.79 13.14 -34.50
N LYS A 165 -26.25 12.92 -35.71
CA LYS A 165 -25.81 11.57 -36.17
C LYS A 165 -24.45 11.10 -35.61
N ILE A 166 -23.50 12.01 -35.35
CA ILE A 166 -22.12 11.64 -34.94
C ILE A 166 -21.89 11.92 -33.44
N SER A 167 -22.81 12.64 -32.80
CA SER A 167 -22.65 13.11 -31.42
C SER A 167 -22.43 11.98 -30.42
N ILE A 168 -23.18 10.88 -30.53
CA ILE A 168 -23.06 9.75 -29.60
C ILE A 168 -21.69 9.07 -29.75
N SER A 169 -21.20 8.85 -30.97
CA SER A 169 -19.88 8.29 -31.22
C SER A 169 -18.75 9.15 -30.64
N ILE A 170 -18.88 10.48 -30.73
CA ILE A 170 -17.94 11.42 -30.10
C ILE A 170 -17.95 11.26 -28.57
N LEU A 171 -19.13 11.15 -27.95
CA LEU A 171 -19.24 10.94 -26.50
C LEU A 171 -18.56 9.64 -26.08
N PHE A 172 -18.76 8.55 -26.81
CA PHE A 172 -18.09 7.28 -26.52
C PHE A 172 -16.57 7.37 -26.66
N GLY A 173 -16.06 8.04 -27.70
CA GLY A 173 -14.63 8.25 -27.87
C GLY A 173 -14.00 9.06 -26.73
N ILE A 174 -14.66 10.16 -26.32
CA ILE A 174 -14.19 10.97 -25.18
C ILE A 174 -14.26 10.16 -23.88
N TRP A 175 -15.34 9.42 -23.66
CA TRP A 175 -15.52 8.57 -22.48
C TRP A 175 -14.38 7.57 -22.33
N LEU A 176 -14.01 6.83 -23.39
CA LEU A 176 -12.89 5.88 -23.34
C LEU A 176 -11.55 6.53 -22.96
N LEU A 177 -11.33 7.79 -23.35
CA LEU A 177 -10.10 8.53 -23.06
C LEU A 177 -10.01 9.04 -21.61
N ILE A 178 -11.15 9.43 -21.01
CA ILE A 178 -11.15 10.12 -19.70
C ILE A 178 -11.57 9.25 -18.50
N SER A 179 -12.15 8.10 -18.79
CA SER A 179 -12.74 7.20 -17.81
C SER A 179 -11.69 6.41 -17.01
N PRO A 180 -12.02 5.82 -15.84
CA PRO A 180 -11.09 5.01 -15.05
C PRO A 180 -10.37 3.93 -15.86
N MET A 181 -11.03 3.28 -16.82
CA MET A 181 -10.44 2.20 -17.62
C MET A 181 -9.49 2.69 -18.74
N ASN A 182 -9.27 4.00 -18.88
CA ASN A 182 -8.43 4.54 -19.96
C ASN A 182 -6.98 4.02 -19.91
N VAL A 183 -6.47 3.73 -18.71
CA VAL A 183 -5.13 3.14 -18.50
C VAL A 183 -4.96 1.78 -19.15
N TYR A 184 -6.05 1.05 -19.42
CA TYR A 184 -6.02 -0.24 -20.12
C TYR A 184 -6.38 -0.11 -21.59
N PHE A 185 -7.34 0.76 -21.94
CA PHE A 185 -7.79 0.89 -23.33
C PHE A 185 -6.92 1.81 -24.18
N SER A 186 -6.28 2.81 -23.57
CA SER A 186 -5.60 3.90 -24.28
C SER A 186 -4.08 3.87 -24.13
N ASP A 187 -3.50 2.95 -23.36
CA ASP A 187 -2.05 2.91 -23.11
C ASP A 187 -1.24 2.83 -24.41
N ASN A 188 -1.57 1.86 -25.27
CA ASN A 188 -0.93 1.72 -26.58
C ASN A 188 -1.08 2.97 -27.46
N LEU A 189 -2.23 3.65 -27.39
CA LEU A 189 -2.46 4.88 -28.14
C LEU A 189 -1.51 5.99 -27.66
N PHE A 190 -1.37 6.17 -26.35
CA PHE A 190 -0.48 7.19 -25.79
C PHE A 190 1.00 6.86 -25.99
N ARG A 191 1.39 5.58 -25.96
CA ARG A 191 2.73 5.12 -26.36
C ARG A 191 3.08 5.48 -27.79
N LEU A 192 2.13 5.27 -28.73
CA LEU A 192 2.32 5.69 -30.13
C LEU A 192 2.46 7.22 -30.29
N LEU A 193 1.87 8.00 -29.37
CA LEU A 193 2.00 9.45 -29.33
C LEU A 193 3.27 9.94 -28.62
N GLY A 194 4.13 9.03 -28.16
CA GLY A 194 5.42 9.35 -27.51
C GLY A 194 5.34 9.55 -26.00
N PHE A 195 4.24 9.16 -25.34
CA PHE A 195 4.15 9.13 -23.89
C PHE A 195 4.52 7.75 -23.34
N ASP A 196 5.20 7.69 -22.20
CA ASP A 196 5.55 6.41 -21.56
C ASP A 196 4.33 5.65 -21.02
N TYR A 197 3.27 6.40 -20.69
CA TYR A 197 2.01 5.90 -20.15
C TYR A 197 0.88 6.91 -20.38
N VAL A 198 -0.37 6.50 -20.13
CA VAL A 198 -1.54 7.40 -20.18
C VAL A 198 -1.35 8.60 -19.22
N PRO A 199 -1.37 9.85 -19.70
CA PRO A 199 -1.16 11.01 -18.84
C PRO A 199 -2.22 11.12 -17.74
N GLY A 200 -1.80 11.34 -16.49
CA GLY A 200 -2.66 11.31 -15.31
C GLY A 200 -3.82 12.32 -15.33
N PHE A 201 -3.73 13.38 -16.14
CA PHE A 201 -4.79 14.37 -16.28
C PHE A 201 -6.01 13.88 -17.06
N PHE A 202 -5.83 12.90 -17.95
CA PHE A 202 -6.96 12.23 -18.62
C PHE A 202 -7.67 11.27 -17.67
N HIS A 203 -6.99 10.74 -16.67
CA HIS A 203 -7.58 9.78 -15.75
C HIS A 203 -8.43 10.46 -14.67
N LEU A 204 -9.76 10.50 -14.85
CA LEU A 204 -10.70 11.12 -13.90
C LEU A 204 -11.24 10.16 -12.83
N GLY A 205 -10.99 8.86 -13.01
CA GLY A 205 -11.42 7.80 -12.09
C GLY A 205 -10.45 7.55 -10.94
N VAL A 206 -10.57 6.35 -10.37
CA VAL A 206 -9.67 5.80 -9.35
C VAL A 206 -8.35 5.36 -10.02
N PRO A 207 -7.18 5.83 -9.55
CA PRO A 207 -5.89 5.68 -10.23
C PRO A 207 -5.57 4.26 -10.73
N ASN A 208 -5.86 3.25 -9.90
CA ASN A 208 -5.78 1.86 -10.29
C ASN A 208 -7.14 1.18 -10.09
N PRO A 209 -7.93 1.00 -11.15
CA PRO A 209 -9.32 0.60 -11.00
C PRO A 209 -9.53 -0.92 -10.85
N ILE A 210 -8.46 -1.72 -10.96
CA ILE A 210 -8.49 -3.17 -10.70
C ILE A 210 -7.86 -3.54 -9.35
N MET A 211 -7.19 -2.59 -8.69
CA MET A 211 -6.52 -2.84 -7.43
C MET A 211 -7.54 -2.86 -6.30
N SER A 212 -7.49 -3.88 -5.46
CA SER A 212 -8.25 -3.94 -4.23
C SER A 212 -7.82 -2.85 -3.25
N TYR A 213 -8.66 -2.56 -2.28
CA TYR A 213 -8.37 -1.65 -1.18
C TYR A 213 -7.19 -2.18 -0.37
N HIS A 214 -6.22 -1.31 -0.09
CA HIS A 214 -5.02 -1.65 0.65
C HIS A 214 -5.16 -1.19 2.10
N ALA A 215 -5.34 -2.14 3.02
CA ALA A 215 -5.69 -1.86 4.42
C ALA A 215 -4.64 -0.99 5.17
N PHE A 216 -3.41 -0.89 4.67
CA PHE A 216 -2.39 -0.02 5.26
C PHE A 216 -2.56 1.46 4.91
N SER A 217 -2.80 1.73 3.62
CA SER A 217 -2.78 3.08 3.07
C SER A 217 -4.14 3.73 3.08
N GLY A 218 -5.19 2.91 3.15
CA GLY A 218 -6.55 3.37 2.96
C GLY A 218 -6.83 3.84 1.54
N PHE A 219 -7.80 4.73 1.42
CA PHE A 219 -8.07 5.44 0.19
C PHE A 219 -7.02 6.52 -0.06
N VAL A 220 -6.29 6.40 -1.17
CA VAL A 220 -5.27 7.39 -1.53
C VAL A 220 -5.92 8.58 -2.23
N PHE A 221 -5.85 9.74 -1.56
CA PHE A 221 -6.30 11.03 -2.10
C PHE A 221 -5.10 11.96 -2.30
N THR A 222 -4.77 12.25 -3.56
CA THR A 222 -3.75 13.26 -3.86
C THR A 222 -4.41 14.62 -4.08
N LYS A 223 -3.80 15.70 -3.54
CA LYS A 223 -4.27 17.07 -3.77
C LYS A 223 -4.26 17.40 -5.26
N GLU A 224 -3.28 16.85 -5.96
CA GLU A 224 -3.09 16.94 -7.39
C GLU A 224 -4.28 16.38 -8.18
N ASP A 225 -4.87 15.27 -7.76
CA ASP A 225 -6.04 14.70 -8.42
C ASP A 225 -7.28 15.61 -8.31
N LEU A 226 -7.49 16.22 -7.14
CA LEU A 226 -8.56 17.22 -6.96
C LEU A 226 -8.32 18.46 -7.83
N ILE A 227 -7.09 18.98 -7.88
CA ILE A 227 -6.72 20.14 -8.71
C ILE A 227 -6.95 19.84 -10.19
N ASN A 228 -6.59 18.66 -10.68
CA ASN A 228 -6.86 18.24 -12.07
C ASN A 228 -8.37 18.29 -12.37
N LYS A 229 -9.18 17.67 -11.51
CA LYS A 229 -10.64 17.64 -11.68
C LYS A 229 -11.28 19.03 -11.65
N LEU A 230 -10.82 19.92 -10.76
CA LEU A 230 -11.28 21.31 -10.71
C LEU A 230 -10.89 22.08 -11.98
N SER A 231 -9.68 21.85 -12.50
CA SER A 231 -9.19 22.47 -13.73
C SER A 231 -10.03 22.07 -14.95
N TRP A 232 -10.45 20.80 -15.04
CA TRP A 232 -11.41 20.33 -16.04
C TRP A 232 -12.75 21.08 -15.96
N ILE A 233 -13.30 21.26 -14.76
CA ILE A 233 -14.58 21.98 -14.56
C ILE A 233 -14.44 23.43 -15.03
N VAL A 234 -13.39 24.14 -14.61
CA VAL A 234 -13.16 25.54 -15.00
C VAL A 234 -13.00 25.68 -16.51
N LEU A 235 -12.22 24.79 -17.14
CA LEU A 235 -12.03 24.78 -18.59
C LEU A 235 -13.36 24.56 -19.33
N LEU A 236 -14.12 23.52 -18.96
CA LEU A 236 -15.37 23.18 -19.63
C LEU A 236 -16.44 24.26 -19.46
N LEU A 237 -16.59 24.82 -18.25
CA LEU A 237 -17.51 25.93 -18.01
C LEU A 237 -17.15 27.15 -18.86
N THR A 238 -15.86 27.47 -18.98
CA THR A 238 -15.39 28.59 -19.80
C THR A 238 -15.71 28.38 -21.28
N ILE A 239 -15.48 27.17 -21.81
CA ILE A 239 -15.81 26.82 -23.19
C ILE A 239 -17.33 26.89 -23.42
N ILE A 240 -18.15 26.35 -22.50
CA ILE A 240 -19.61 26.42 -22.60
C ILE A 240 -20.09 27.86 -22.62
N LEU A 241 -19.57 28.73 -21.76
CA LEU A 241 -19.90 30.16 -21.74
C LEU A 241 -19.59 30.84 -23.07
N ILE A 242 -18.44 30.54 -23.68
CA ILE A 242 -18.08 31.04 -25.02
C ILE A 242 -19.09 30.57 -26.06
N VAL A 243 -19.40 29.27 -26.11
CA VAL A 243 -20.35 28.71 -27.08
C VAL A 243 -21.74 29.34 -26.92
N VAL A 244 -22.19 29.59 -25.69
CA VAL A 244 -23.47 30.26 -25.41
C VAL A 244 -23.45 31.72 -25.86
N VAL A 245 -22.36 32.46 -25.63
CA VAL A 245 -22.21 33.85 -26.08
C VAL A 245 -22.17 33.96 -27.60
N LEU A 246 -21.40 33.10 -28.28
CA LEU A 246 -21.35 33.03 -29.74
C LEU A 246 -22.73 32.79 -30.36
N LYS A 247 -23.56 31.95 -29.72
CA LYS A 247 -24.94 31.68 -30.16
C LYS A 247 -25.95 32.75 -29.79
N SER A 248 -25.66 33.60 -28.81
CA SER A 248 -26.57 34.67 -28.36
C SER A 248 -26.25 36.04 -28.98
N HIS A 249 -25.27 36.12 -29.87
CA HIS A 249 -24.85 37.33 -30.60
C HIS A 249 -24.40 38.52 -29.70
N ILE A 250 -24.03 38.27 -28.44
CA ILE A 250 -23.57 39.30 -27.49
C ILE A 250 -22.05 39.51 -27.64
N GLN A 251 -21.63 40.22 -28.70
CA GLN A 251 -20.21 40.34 -29.07
C GLN A 251 -19.34 41.09 -28.04
N LYS A 252 -19.92 41.95 -27.19
CA LYS A 252 -19.17 42.78 -26.22
C LYS A 252 -18.48 41.96 -25.11
N SER A 253 -19.02 40.80 -24.73
CA SER A 253 -18.44 39.93 -23.69
C SER A 253 -17.44 38.91 -24.25
N LEU A 254 -17.31 38.78 -25.57
CA LEU A 254 -16.49 37.74 -26.20
C LEU A 254 -15.00 37.92 -25.92
N LYS A 255 -14.49 39.17 -25.91
CA LYS A 255 -13.07 39.46 -25.59
C LYS A 255 -12.70 39.01 -24.18
N ILE A 256 -13.56 39.29 -23.19
CA ILE A 256 -13.35 38.90 -21.79
C ILE A 256 -13.35 37.36 -21.67
N LEU A 257 -14.27 36.69 -22.37
CA LEU A 257 -14.36 35.23 -22.34
C LEU A 257 -13.18 34.54 -23.04
N ILE A 258 -12.66 35.10 -24.13
CA ILE A 258 -11.44 34.59 -24.79
C ILE A 258 -10.24 34.72 -23.85
N ASN A 259 -10.09 35.86 -23.15
CA ASN A 259 -9.04 36.02 -22.16
C ASN A 259 -9.19 35.02 -21.00
N LEU A 260 -10.43 34.79 -20.52
CA LEU A 260 -10.71 33.77 -19.51
C LEU A 260 -10.40 32.36 -20.01
N LEU A 261 -10.64 32.04 -21.28
CA LEU A 261 -10.27 30.75 -21.87
C LEU A 261 -8.76 30.57 -21.94
N LEU A 262 -8.02 31.61 -22.32
CA LEU A 262 -6.56 31.57 -22.32
C LEU A 262 -6.03 31.33 -20.90
N VAL A 263 -6.57 32.03 -19.90
CA VAL A 263 -6.23 31.80 -18.49
C VAL A 263 -6.59 30.38 -18.06
N ALA A 264 -7.80 29.89 -18.37
CA ALA A 264 -8.23 28.54 -18.04
C ALA A 264 -7.37 27.47 -18.72
N LEU A 265 -6.94 27.70 -19.98
CA LEU A 265 -6.06 26.80 -20.71
C LEU A 265 -4.65 26.82 -20.13
N ILE A 266 -4.11 27.99 -19.78
CA ILE A 266 -2.81 28.11 -19.11
C ILE A 266 -2.85 27.39 -17.77
N LEU A 267 -3.90 27.62 -16.96
CA LEU A 267 -4.09 26.91 -15.69
C LEU A 267 -4.16 25.40 -15.93
N PHE A 268 -5.01 24.95 -16.85
CA PHE A 268 -5.15 23.53 -17.18
C PHE A 268 -3.83 22.89 -17.63
N VAL A 269 -3.08 23.54 -18.53
CA VAL A 269 -1.80 23.02 -19.02
C VAL A 269 -0.74 23.04 -17.92
N SER A 270 -0.61 24.16 -17.18
CA SER A 270 0.40 24.30 -16.14
C SER A 270 0.18 23.34 -14.98
N THR A 271 -1.05 23.22 -14.46
CA THR A 271 -1.34 22.28 -13.37
C THR A 271 -1.11 20.85 -13.82
N ASN A 272 -1.56 20.48 -15.02
CA ASN A 272 -1.43 19.10 -15.48
C ASN A 272 -0.01 18.73 -15.92
N TYR A 273 0.80 19.70 -16.35
CA TYR A 273 2.22 19.47 -16.61
C TYR A 273 3.00 19.27 -15.31
N ILE A 274 2.78 20.14 -14.31
CA ILE A 274 3.45 20.06 -13.01
C ILE A 274 3.09 18.75 -12.27
N TYR A 275 1.86 18.26 -12.45
CA TYR A 275 1.33 17.10 -11.73
C TYR A 275 1.15 15.85 -12.60
N MET A 276 1.80 15.79 -13.77
CA MET A 276 1.65 14.66 -14.69
C MET A 276 2.10 13.33 -14.06
N GLU A 277 3.15 13.39 -13.24
CA GLU A 277 3.80 12.24 -12.59
C GLU A 277 3.34 12.02 -11.13
N SER A 278 2.45 12.87 -10.61
CA SER A 278 2.06 12.81 -9.20
C SER A 278 0.97 11.78 -8.90
N LYS A 279 0.29 11.25 -9.92
CA LYS A 279 -0.71 10.21 -9.75
C LYS A 279 -0.06 8.84 -9.76
N ILE A 280 -0.49 7.96 -8.85
CA ILE A 280 -0.10 6.56 -8.87
C ILE A 280 -0.47 5.97 -10.22
N ASN A 281 0.53 5.60 -10.99
CA ASN A 281 0.37 4.93 -12.26
C ASN A 281 0.54 3.41 -12.02
N PRO A 282 -0.45 2.57 -12.38
CA PRO A 282 -0.36 1.12 -12.20
C PRO A 282 0.89 0.51 -12.85
N THR A 283 1.28 1.00 -14.02
CA THR A 283 2.49 0.55 -14.74
C THR A 283 3.75 0.88 -13.95
N LEU A 284 3.85 2.10 -13.41
CA LEU A 284 5.01 2.51 -12.61
C LEU A 284 5.09 1.74 -11.28
N PHE A 285 3.94 1.49 -10.64
CA PHE A 285 3.87 0.66 -9.43
C PHE A 285 4.40 -0.76 -9.69
N ASN A 286 3.94 -1.40 -10.76
CA ASN A 286 4.40 -2.74 -11.13
C ASN A 286 5.88 -2.74 -11.53
N GLN A 287 6.33 -1.72 -12.25
CA GLN A 287 7.73 -1.56 -12.63
C GLN A 287 8.63 -1.45 -11.40
N ARG A 288 8.26 -0.64 -10.40
CA ARG A 288 9.04 -0.52 -9.15
C ARG A 288 9.22 -1.86 -8.42
N ASN A 289 8.17 -2.69 -8.37
CA ASN A 289 8.26 -4.03 -7.77
C ASN A 289 9.20 -4.95 -8.58
N ALA A 290 9.12 -4.89 -9.92
CA ALA A 290 9.99 -5.67 -10.80
C ALA A 290 11.45 -5.21 -10.72
N ASP A 291 11.70 -3.91 -10.67
CA ASP A 291 13.04 -3.33 -10.56
C ASP A 291 13.70 -3.75 -9.24
N GLU A 292 12.96 -3.75 -8.12
CA GLU A 292 13.45 -4.22 -6.83
C GLU A 292 13.80 -5.71 -6.86
N LEU A 293 12.96 -6.54 -7.48
CA LEU A 293 13.21 -7.97 -7.65
C LEU A 293 14.48 -8.21 -8.48
N ASN A 294 14.57 -7.55 -9.63
CA ASN A 294 15.71 -7.69 -10.53
C ASN A 294 17.01 -7.20 -9.87
N TYR A 295 16.96 -6.14 -9.07
CA TYR A 295 18.14 -5.60 -8.40
C TYR A 295 18.86 -6.65 -7.56
N TYR A 296 18.17 -7.40 -6.69
CA TYR A 296 18.83 -8.41 -5.86
C TYR A 296 19.10 -9.72 -6.62
N ALA A 297 18.35 -10.02 -7.67
CA ALA A 297 18.64 -11.14 -8.57
C ALA A 297 19.94 -10.91 -9.38
N GLU A 298 20.19 -9.68 -9.83
CA GLU A 298 21.39 -9.27 -10.56
C GLU A 298 22.59 -9.03 -9.61
N ASN A 299 22.33 -8.43 -8.45
CA ASN A 299 23.33 -8.16 -7.40
C ASN A 299 23.28 -9.25 -6.33
N ARG A 300 23.43 -10.52 -6.75
CA ARG A 300 23.34 -11.67 -5.85
C ARG A 300 24.19 -11.48 -4.60
N TYR A 301 23.61 -11.86 -3.47
CA TYR A 301 24.27 -11.80 -2.17
C TYR A 301 25.66 -12.41 -2.23
N ASN A 302 26.66 -11.57 -2.01
CA ASN A 302 28.03 -11.97 -1.82
C ASN A 302 28.46 -11.41 -0.46
N PRO A 303 28.66 -12.25 0.58
CA PRO A 303 29.06 -11.79 1.90
C PRO A 303 30.37 -11.01 1.76
N MET A 304 30.28 -9.70 1.93
CA MET A 304 31.46 -8.85 1.83
C MET A 304 32.26 -9.10 3.11
N ASN A 305 33.54 -9.48 2.98
CA ASN A 305 34.41 -9.72 4.14
C ASN A 305 34.82 -8.37 4.75
N ILE A 306 33.83 -7.69 5.33
CA ILE A 306 33.94 -6.40 5.99
C ILE A 306 34.15 -6.66 7.47
N TRP A 307 35.22 -6.10 8.00
CA TRP A 307 35.46 -6.07 9.44
C TRP A 307 34.73 -4.87 10.06
N LEU A 308 33.81 -5.13 11.01
CA LEU A 308 33.01 -4.10 11.70
C LEU A 308 33.55 -3.87 13.13
N ASP A 309 34.60 -3.06 13.26
CA ASP A 309 35.34 -2.77 14.49
C ASP A 309 34.96 -1.45 15.18
N TYR A 310 33.67 -1.17 15.30
CA TYR A 310 33.19 0.01 16.02
C TYR A 310 31.86 -0.31 16.69
N ASP A 311 31.52 0.37 17.77
CA ASP A 311 30.20 0.25 18.40
C ASP A 311 29.50 1.61 18.42
N VAL A 312 28.17 1.56 18.29
CA VAL A 312 27.33 2.76 18.29
C VAL A 312 26.72 2.96 19.67
N GLU A 313 26.90 4.16 20.22
CA GLU A 313 26.33 4.60 21.50
C GLU A 313 24.92 5.14 21.30
N LYS A 314 24.72 5.98 20.27
CA LYS A 314 23.50 6.76 20.11
C LYS A 314 23.21 7.14 18.66
N TYR A 315 21.93 7.31 18.35
CA TYR A 315 21.44 7.98 17.14
C TYR A 315 20.57 9.21 17.45
N ASP A 316 20.86 10.34 16.80
CA ASP A 316 19.92 11.46 16.66
C ASP A 316 19.42 11.51 15.21
N ILE A 317 18.14 11.20 15.01
CA ILE A 317 17.51 10.99 13.71
C ILE A 317 16.56 12.15 13.45
N TYR A 318 16.76 12.84 12.33
CA TYR A 318 15.82 13.81 11.79
C TYR A 318 15.23 13.22 10.51
N LEU A 319 13.93 12.98 10.52
CA LEU A 319 13.23 12.30 9.43
C LEU A 319 12.05 13.13 8.94
N ALA A 320 11.98 13.33 7.63
CA ALA A 320 10.80 13.84 6.96
C ALA A 320 10.38 12.85 5.87
N ILE A 321 9.11 12.47 5.84
CA ILE A 321 8.56 11.61 4.79
C ILE A 321 7.52 12.44 4.05
N ASN A 322 7.80 12.71 2.77
CA ASN A 322 6.83 13.32 1.85
C ASN A 322 6.59 12.39 0.65
N LYS A 323 6.89 12.85 -0.58
CA LYS A 323 6.94 11.98 -1.78
C LYS A 323 8.13 11.02 -1.76
N LYS A 324 9.18 11.40 -1.04
CA LYS A 324 10.38 10.62 -0.75
C LYS A 324 10.73 10.82 0.72
N LEU A 325 11.60 9.96 1.23
CA LEU A 325 12.21 10.09 2.53
C LEU A 325 13.40 11.04 2.44
N ASP A 326 13.46 12.01 3.34
CA ASP A 326 14.61 12.89 3.55
C ASP A 326 15.07 12.73 5.02
N ALA A 327 16.34 12.41 5.22
CA ALA A 327 16.88 12.14 6.55
C ALA A 327 18.24 12.81 6.80
N ALA A 328 18.43 13.22 8.05
CA ALA A 328 19.73 13.55 8.61
C ALA A 328 19.92 12.74 9.89
N VAL A 329 20.90 11.85 9.92
CA VAL A 329 21.16 10.94 11.03
C VAL A 329 22.53 11.25 11.60
N GLU A 330 22.59 11.64 12.88
CA GLU A 330 23.83 11.75 13.63
C GLU A 330 24.04 10.44 14.42
N LEU A 331 25.12 9.74 14.10
CA LEU A 331 25.58 8.52 14.74
C LEU A 331 26.74 8.86 15.66
N TYR A 332 26.66 8.42 16.91
CA TYR A 332 27.72 8.58 17.91
C TYR A 332 28.37 7.23 18.19
N PHE A 333 29.68 7.15 18.04
CA PHE A 333 30.44 5.97 18.40
C PHE A 333 30.67 5.92 19.91
N GLN A 334 30.80 4.71 20.47
CA GLN A 334 31.19 4.54 21.88
C GLN A 334 32.60 5.06 22.15
N GLN A 335 33.50 4.93 21.17
CA GLN A 335 34.89 5.39 21.23
C GLN A 335 35.21 6.27 20.01
N GLN A 336 36.34 6.96 20.02
CA GLN A 336 36.78 7.68 18.82
C GLN A 336 37.22 6.68 17.75
N GLU A 337 36.73 6.88 16.53
CA GLU A 337 36.97 5.98 15.41
C GLU A 337 37.80 6.66 14.31
N GLN A 338 38.67 5.89 13.66
CA GLN A 338 39.49 6.32 12.52
C GLN A 338 39.57 5.22 11.45
N GLY A 339 40.05 5.57 10.26
CA GLY A 339 40.23 4.65 9.15
C GLY A 339 38.94 4.35 8.39
N ILE A 340 38.90 3.18 7.73
CA ILE A 340 37.79 2.79 6.87
C ILE A 340 36.68 2.17 7.72
N LYS A 341 35.48 2.74 7.65
CA LYS A 341 34.28 2.21 8.31
C LYS A 341 33.19 1.91 7.28
N TYR A 342 32.40 0.89 7.55
CA TYR A 342 31.32 0.44 6.68
C TYR A 342 29.98 0.51 7.39
N PHE A 343 28.95 0.95 6.68
CA PHE A 343 27.59 1.05 7.16
C PHE A 343 26.63 0.42 6.15
N ASN A 344 25.55 -0.16 6.64
CA ASN A 344 24.46 -0.65 5.82
C ASN A 344 23.34 0.40 5.77
N LEU A 345 22.89 0.74 4.57
CA LEU A 345 21.75 1.61 4.30
C LEU A 345 21.14 1.17 2.99
N TYR A 346 19.84 0.88 2.97
CA TYR A 346 19.13 0.42 1.79
C TYR A 346 19.40 1.31 0.56
N HIS A 347 19.74 0.69 -0.57
CA HIS A 347 20.25 1.36 -1.77
C HIS A 347 19.30 2.40 -2.38
N GLY A 348 18.00 2.32 -2.12
CA GLY A 348 17.03 3.34 -2.54
C GLY A 348 17.27 4.70 -1.88
N PHE A 349 17.97 4.73 -0.74
CA PHE A 349 18.38 5.94 -0.04
C PHE A 349 19.78 6.38 -0.47
N LYS A 350 19.85 7.49 -1.23
CA LYS A 350 21.12 8.01 -1.74
C LYS A 350 21.74 8.97 -0.75
N VAL A 351 22.97 8.70 -0.33
CA VAL A 351 23.73 9.56 0.57
C VAL A 351 24.26 10.76 -0.20
N ASN A 352 23.90 11.96 0.24
CA ASN A 352 24.32 13.22 -0.35
C ASN A 352 25.59 13.75 0.31
N LYS A 353 25.72 13.58 1.64
CA LYS A 353 26.82 14.14 2.43
C LYS A 353 27.04 13.34 3.71
N ILE A 354 28.30 13.17 4.10
CA ILE A 354 28.72 12.71 5.43
C ILE A 354 29.62 13.77 6.05
N MET A 355 29.43 14.06 7.34
CA MET A 355 30.26 15.02 8.07
C MET A 355 30.72 14.46 9.41
N ASP A 356 31.88 14.92 9.89
CA ASP A 356 32.40 14.64 11.22
C ASP A 356 31.78 15.56 12.31
N GLU A 357 32.32 15.49 13.52
CA GLU A 357 31.92 16.34 14.65
C GLU A 357 32.20 17.84 14.46
N LEU A 358 33.19 18.19 13.63
CA LEU A 358 33.57 19.57 13.30
C LEU A 358 32.83 20.12 12.07
N ASN A 359 31.94 19.32 11.47
CA ASN A 359 31.23 19.58 10.21
C ASN A 359 32.12 19.57 8.95
N ASN A 360 33.30 18.97 9.01
CA ASN A 360 34.11 18.72 7.82
C ASN A 360 33.44 17.62 6.99
N ALA A 361 33.48 17.77 5.66
CA ALA A 361 32.96 16.74 4.77
C ALA A 361 33.91 15.53 4.74
N ILE A 362 33.32 14.33 4.84
CA ILE A 362 34.07 13.06 4.78
C ILE A 362 33.88 12.42 3.41
N ASP A 363 34.98 11.89 2.86
CA ASP A 363 34.97 11.11 1.62
C ASP A 363 34.26 9.77 1.86
N PHE A 364 33.30 9.43 1.00
CA PHE A 364 32.57 8.17 1.07
C PHE A 364 32.26 7.61 -0.32
N LYS A 365 31.95 6.31 -0.37
CA LYS A 365 31.44 5.62 -1.55
C LYS A 365 30.25 4.75 -1.16
N GLN A 366 29.12 4.92 -1.85
CA GLN A 366 27.96 4.05 -1.70
C GLN A 366 27.94 3.04 -2.85
N GLU A 367 27.91 1.75 -2.50
CA GLU A 367 27.84 0.62 -3.45
C GLU A 367 26.68 -0.28 -3.00
N GLY A 368 25.58 -0.22 -3.75
CA GLY A 368 24.35 -0.90 -3.37
C GLY A 368 23.86 -0.48 -1.97
N ASP A 369 23.67 -1.46 -1.10
CA ASP A 369 23.20 -1.26 0.29
C ASP A 369 24.31 -0.88 1.28
N PHE A 370 25.54 -0.64 0.80
CA PHE A 370 26.69 -0.38 1.65
C PHE A 370 27.30 1.00 1.42
N ILE A 371 27.75 1.63 2.51
CA ILE A 371 28.46 2.89 2.50
C ILE A 371 29.84 2.67 3.11
N LYS A 372 30.87 2.92 2.33
CA LYS A 372 32.26 2.95 2.76
C LYS A 372 32.67 4.38 3.08
N VAL A 373 33.09 4.64 4.31
CA VAL A 373 33.50 5.95 4.83
C VAL A 373 34.98 5.92 5.17
N ASN A 374 35.72 6.96 4.78
CA ASN A 374 37.16 7.08 5.08
C ASN A 374 37.43 8.20 6.10
N LEU A 375 37.62 7.82 7.36
CA LEU A 375 37.90 8.73 8.47
C LEU A 375 39.41 9.01 8.55
N LYS A 376 39.83 10.17 8.01
CA LYS A 376 41.24 10.60 8.03
C LYS A 376 41.69 11.08 9.42
N GLU A 377 40.76 11.60 10.20
CA GLU A 377 40.95 12.05 11.58
C GLU A 377 40.03 11.25 12.51
N GLU A 378 40.44 11.11 13.77
CA GLU A 378 39.63 10.49 14.81
C GLU A 378 38.38 11.32 15.08
N THR A 379 37.21 10.69 15.08
CA THR A 379 35.93 11.36 15.37
C THR A 379 35.06 10.49 16.26
N LYS A 380 34.29 11.11 17.15
CA LYS A 380 33.25 10.40 17.93
C LYS A 380 31.89 10.41 17.22
N LYS A 381 31.71 11.22 16.18
CA LYS A 381 30.41 11.44 15.54
C LYS A 381 30.49 11.46 14.03
N LEU A 382 29.46 10.89 13.39
CA LEU A 382 29.18 11.06 11.97
C LEU A 382 27.76 11.57 11.75
N LYS A 383 27.59 12.48 10.79
CA LYS A 383 26.29 12.95 10.33
C LYS A 383 26.07 12.56 8.88
N PHE A 384 25.12 11.66 8.64
CA PHE A 384 24.68 11.23 7.32
C PHE A 384 23.49 12.07 6.87
N ILE A 385 23.54 12.59 5.64
CA ILE A 385 22.42 13.28 5.00
C ILE A 385 22.09 12.53 3.72
N TYR A 386 20.87 12.02 3.63
CA TYR A 386 20.42 11.20 2.51
C TYR A 386 18.95 11.41 2.19
N SER A 387 18.56 11.05 0.97
CA SER A 387 17.16 11.03 0.57
C SER A 387 16.88 9.95 -0.47
N GLY A 388 15.64 9.48 -0.56
CA GLY A 388 15.29 8.45 -1.53
C GLY A 388 13.90 7.86 -1.33
N ILE A 389 13.58 6.90 -2.19
CA ILE A 389 12.34 6.12 -2.12
C ILE A 389 12.68 4.79 -1.44
N SER A 390 11.85 4.37 -0.49
CA SER A 390 12.05 3.11 0.22
C SER A 390 11.77 1.90 -0.68
N SER A 391 12.02 0.69 -0.19
CA SER A 391 11.66 -0.54 -0.91
C SER A 391 10.14 -0.65 -1.05
N PRO A 392 9.60 -1.18 -2.18
CA PRO A 392 8.17 -1.46 -2.29
C PRO A 392 7.66 -2.47 -1.23
N TYR A 393 8.54 -3.29 -0.65
CA TYR A 393 8.21 -4.22 0.45
C TYR A 393 8.16 -3.54 1.84
N MET A 394 8.74 -2.35 1.96
CA MET A 394 8.82 -1.53 3.18
C MET A 394 8.58 -0.05 2.81
N ASP A 395 7.46 0.22 2.14
CA ASP A 395 7.23 1.53 1.51
C ASP A 395 7.08 2.67 2.54
N ALA A 396 7.44 3.88 2.15
CA ALA A 396 7.35 5.08 2.97
C ALA A 396 7.05 6.32 2.13
N ASN A 397 5.83 6.83 2.25
CA ASN A 397 5.29 7.97 1.50
C ASN A 397 4.31 8.78 2.37
N ASN A 398 3.65 9.80 1.83
CA ASN A 398 2.74 10.67 2.58
C ASN A 398 1.53 9.93 3.20
N GLU A 399 1.11 8.84 2.57
CA GLU A 399 -0.09 8.10 2.88
C GLU A 399 0.16 7.06 3.99
N PHE A 400 1.26 6.32 3.89
CA PHE A 400 1.67 5.35 4.90
C PHE A 400 3.20 5.16 4.90
N ALA A 401 3.74 4.67 6.00
CA ALA A 401 5.12 4.24 6.07
C ALA A 401 5.29 2.97 6.89
N TYR A 402 6.17 2.09 6.41
CA TYR A 402 6.64 0.91 7.10
C TYR A 402 8.16 0.89 7.12
N LEU A 403 8.73 1.44 8.19
CA LEU A 403 10.16 1.42 8.44
C LEU A 403 10.43 0.52 9.66
N PRO A 404 10.54 -0.81 9.48
CA PRO A 404 10.73 -1.73 10.60
C PRO A 404 12.15 -1.69 11.16
N PHE A 405 12.32 -2.23 12.36
CA PHE A 405 13.61 -2.28 13.07
C PHE A 405 14.67 -3.18 12.41
N TYR A 406 14.22 -4.14 11.62
CA TYR A 406 15.07 -5.08 10.89
C TYR A 406 15.41 -4.61 9.46
N PHE A 407 15.08 -3.38 9.10
CA PHE A 407 15.39 -2.77 7.81
C PHE A 407 16.35 -1.58 7.96
N ALA A 408 17.35 -1.48 7.10
CA ALA A 408 18.35 -0.42 7.15
C ALA A 408 17.87 0.89 6.51
N TRP A 409 16.86 1.51 7.14
CA TRP A 409 16.37 2.85 6.80
C TRP A 409 17.14 3.99 7.51
N ILE A 410 18.02 3.62 8.43
CA ILE A 410 19.13 4.43 8.95
C ILE A 410 20.47 3.72 8.69
N PRO A 411 21.62 4.41 8.71
CA PRO A 411 22.92 3.77 8.60
C PRO A 411 23.15 2.84 9.81
N LEU A 412 23.21 1.53 9.57
CA LEU A 412 23.39 0.51 10.61
C LEU A 412 24.78 -0.13 10.54
N LYS A 413 25.27 -0.60 11.69
CA LYS A 413 26.44 -1.50 11.78
C LYS A 413 26.01 -2.90 11.34
N ASN A 414 26.03 -3.16 10.04
CA ASN A 414 25.74 -4.47 9.47
C ASN A 414 26.56 -4.70 8.19
N ASN A 415 26.97 -5.95 7.94
CA ASN A 415 27.75 -6.36 6.76
C ASN A 415 26.89 -7.09 5.71
N ASN A 416 25.58 -7.14 5.91
CA ASN A 416 24.63 -7.79 5.01
C ASN A 416 23.78 -6.75 4.28
N PRO A 417 23.35 -7.03 3.03
CA PRO A 417 22.36 -6.20 2.36
C PRO A 417 21.00 -6.32 3.06
N SER A 418 20.08 -5.43 2.70
CA SER A 418 18.73 -5.42 3.28
C SER A 418 17.89 -6.63 2.85
N MET A 419 18.17 -7.19 1.67
CA MET A 419 17.48 -8.36 1.13
C MET A 419 18.41 -9.28 0.35
N LYS A 420 17.91 -10.48 0.05
CA LYS A 420 18.56 -11.49 -0.80
C LYS A 420 17.51 -12.15 -1.70
N ASP A 421 17.86 -12.40 -2.96
CA ASP A 421 17.03 -13.21 -3.86
C ASP A 421 17.17 -14.70 -3.53
N THR A 422 16.04 -15.34 -3.21
CA THR A 422 15.91 -16.79 -3.02
C THR A 422 14.57 -17.24 -3.61
N TYR A 423 14.54 -18.32 -4.40
CA TYR A 423 13.32 -18.82 -5.05
C TYR A 423 12.58 -17.77 -5.92
N ASN A 424 13.32 -16.93 -6.66
CA ASN A 424 12.78 -15.83 -7.49
C ASN A 424 11.97 -14.81 -6.67
N SER A 425 12.42 -14.53 -5.45
CA SER A 425 11.82 -13.55 -4.57
C SER A 425 12.87 -12.94 -3.64
N ASN A 426 12.66 -11.66 -3.28
CA ASN A 426 13.50 -10.97 -2.33
C ASN A 426 13.03 -11.26 -0.90
N HIS A 427 13.92 -11.83 -0.09
CA HIS A 427 13.69 -12.08 1.33
C HIS A 427 14.43 -11.07 2.18
N ARG A 428 13.79 -10.58 3.24
CA ARG A 428 14.30 -9.55 4.13
C ARG A 428 15.34 -10.17 5.05
N LEU A 429 16.52 -9.58 5.08
CA LEU A 429 17.60 -10.06 5.94
C LEU A 429 17.57 -9.33 7.29
N PRO A 430 17.91 -10.01 8.40
CA PRO A 430 18.01 -9.38 9.70
C PRO A 430 19.15 -8.35 9.72
N THR A 431 18.81 -7.06 9.62
CA THR A 431 19.79 -5.96 9.69
C THR A 431 19.89 -5.31 11.07
N GLN A 432 19.03 -5.71 12.00
CA GLN A 432 18.89 -5.04 13.30
C GLN A 432 20.15 -5.11 14.17
N PRO A 433 20.42 -4.08 14.98
CA PRO A 433 21.44 -4.11 16.02
C PRO A 433 21.23 -5.25 17.05
N GLN A 434 22.30 -5.58 17.76
CA GLN A 434 22.34 -6.62 18.80
C GLN A 434 22.82 -6.07 20.15
N GLN A 435 22.82 -4.75 20.31
CA GLN A 435 23.29 -4.05 21.49
C GLN A 435 22.34 -2.91 21.83
N ASP A 436 22.32 -2.51 23.09
CA ASP A 436 21.53 -1.37 23.54
C ASP A 436 22.08 -0.07 22.97
N ILE A 437 21.19 0.74 22.38
CA ILE A 437 21.52 2.01 21.73
C ILE A 437 20.47 3.04 22.11
N ASP A 438 20.92 4.26 22.41
CA ASP A 438 20.04 5.40 22.65
C ASP A 438 19.53 6.00 21.34
N TYR A 439 18.21 6.20 21.22
CA TYR A 439 17.61 6.82 20.05
C TYR A 439 16.86 8.10 20.40
N VAL A 440 17.08 9.12 19.58
CA VAL A 440 16.25 10.33 19.52
C VAL A 440 15.72 10.47 18.10
N LEU A 441 14.40 10.39 17.95
CA LEU A 441 13.72 10.52 16.67
C LEU A 441 12.96 11.85 16.62
N ASN A 442 13.33 12.71 15.67
CA ASN A 442 12.65 13.94 15.30
C ASN A 442 11.93 13.72 13.97
N TYR A 443 10.64 13.39 14.03
CA TYR A 443 9.80 13.18 12.86
C TYR A 443 9.06 14.47 12.45
N LYS A 444 9.16 14.82 11.17
CA LYS A 444 8.42 15.91 10.54
C LYS A 444 7.50 15.36 9.46
N GLY A 445 6.23 15.20 9.81
CA GLY A 445 5.15 14.84 8.89
C GLY A 445 3.80 15.17 9.49
N ASN A 446 2.73 14.94 8.71
CA ASN A 446 1.36 15.26 9.13
C ASN A 446 0.64 14.08 9.79
N GLN A 447 1.26 12.90 9.81
CA GLN A 447 0.69 11.67 10.32
C GLN A 447 1.17 11.39 11.74
N GLU A 448 0.32 10.80 12.57
CA GLU A 448 0.76 10.26 13.85
C GLU A 448 1.57 8.98 13.60
N VAL A 449 2.74 8.86 14.24
CA VAL A 449 3.63 7.72 14.07
C VAL A 449 3.58 6.76 15.25
N PHE A 450 3.62 5.48 14.94
CA PHE A 450 3.80 4.36 15.85
C PHE A 450 5.28 3.97 15.87
N THR A 451 5.87 3.97 17.06
CA THR A 451 7.28 3.61 17.30
C THR A 451 7.40 2.85 18.63
N ASN A 452 8.55 2.20 18.87
CA ASN A 452 8.92 1.66 20.18
C ASN A 452 9.36 2.74 21.17
N LEU A 453 9.71 3.94 20.68
CA LEU A 453 10.19 5.03 21.51
C LEU A 453 9.05 5.77 22.22
N GLU A 454 9.34 6.32 23.40
CA GLU A 454 8.39 7.14 24.15
C GLU A 454 8.27 8.53 23.53
N LYS A 455 7.03 9.02 23.39
CA LYS A 455 6.75 10.37 22.87
C LYS A 455 7.06 11.40 23.94
N VAL A 456 8.05 12.26 23.70
CA VAL A 456 8.45 13.34 24.60
C VAL A 456 7.62 14.60 24.32
N ARG A 457 7.45 14.93 23.04
CA ARG A 457 6.56 15.98 22.54
C ARG A 457 6.14 15.65 21.11
N GLU A 458 5.29 16.49 20.52
CA GLU A 458 4.88 16.31 19.13
C GLU A 458 6.09 16.26 18.20
N GLY A 459 6.19 15.18 17.41
CA GLY A 459 7.31 14.94 16.50
C GLY A 459 8.63 14.53 17.16
N GLU A 460 8.73 14.41 18.48
CA GLU A 460 9.97 13.99 19.16
C GLU A 460 9.76 12.78 20.07
N TYR A 461 10.54 11.73 19.83
CA TYR A 461 10.48 10.46 20.52
C TYR A 461 11.86 10.04 21.01
N LYS A 462 11.94 9.44 22.19
CA LYS A 462 13.20 9.00 22.81
C LYS A 462 13.07 7.66 23.50
N GLY A 463 14.17 6.91 23.56
CA GLY A 463 14.25 5.65 24.27
C GLY A 463 15.49 4.86 23.89
N GLU A 464 15.80 3.86 24.71
CA GLU A 464 16.86 2.89 24.47
C GLU A 464 16.25 1.63 23.82
N SER A 465 16.94 1.03 22.84
CA SER A 465 16.50 -0.23 22.24
C SER A 465 17.67 -1.07 21.77
N LYS A 466 17.61 -2.39 22.07
CA LYS A 466 18.61 -3.38 21.69
C LYS A 466 18.57 -3.76 20.21
N ASN A 467 17.36 -3.89 19.67
CA ASN A 467 17.12 -4.38 18.31
C ASN A 467 16.77 -3.25 17.34
N GLY A 468 17.09 -2.00 17.70
CA GLY A 468 16.84 -0.85 16.84
C GLY A 468 15.42 -0.31 16.93
N ILE A 469 15.09 0.59 16.00
CA ILE A 469 13.85 1.35 16.06
C ILE A 469 13.00 1.11 14.83
N TYR A 470 11.69 1.26 15.02
CA TYR A 470 10.77 1.31 13.90
C TYR A 470 9.96 2.61 13.90
N LEU A 471 9.47 2.95 12.71
CA LEU A 471 8.51 4.01 12.49
C LEU A 471 7.46 3.53 11.51
N ILE A 472 6.20 3.57 11.96
CA ILE A 472 5.06 3.09 11.19
C ILE A 472 3.95 4.13 11.25
N TYR A 473 3.29 4.40 10.14
CA TYR A 473 1.99 5.08 10.13
C TYR A 473 1.17 4.66 8.93
N GLY A 474 -0.13 4.89 9.00
CA GLY A 474 -1.12 4.53 7.99
C GLY A 474 -2.49 4.46 8.63
N GLU A 475 -3.44 3.79 8.00
CA GLU A 475 -4.81 3.61 8.50
C GLU A 475 -4.86 2.52 9.60
N LEU A 476 -4.11 2.75 10.69
CA LEU A 476 -3.91 1.82 11.80
C LEU A 476 -4.46 2.40 13.12
N LYS A 477 -4.86 1.53 14.04
CA LYS A 477 -5.23 1.89 15.41
C LYS A 477 -4.72 0.88 16.44
N TYR A 478 -4.55 1.36 17.67
CA TYR A 478 -4.34 0.48 18.82
C TYR A 478 -5.67 0.06 19.43
N ASP A 479 -5.72 -1.18 19.91
CA ASP A 479 -6.74 -1.65 20.85
C ASP A 479 -6.10 -2.47 21.97
N GLN A 480 -6.78 -2.51 23.11
CA GLN A 480 -6.37 -3.27 24.28
C GLN A 480 -7.23 -4.52 24.37
N ILE A 481 -6.64 -5.68 24.08
CA ILE A 481 -7.34 -6.96 24.06
C ILE A 481 -6.68 -7.88 25.07
N ASN A 482 -7.42 -8.23 26.12
CA ASN A 482 -6.87 -8.86 27.30
C ASN A 482 -5.71 -8.02 27.88
N ASN A 483 -4.54 -8.61 28.03
CA ASN A 483 -3.31 -7.94 28.46
C ASN A 483 -2.39 -7.52 27.30
N TYR A 484 -2.86 -7.61 26.04
CA TYR A 484 -2.11 -7.24 24.84
C TYR A 484 -2.55 -5.89 24.29
N LYS A 485 -1.57 -5.08 23.90
CA LYS A 485 -1.76 -3.86 23.11
C LYS A 485 -1.49 -4.20 21.65
N ILE A 486 -2.52 -4.19 20.82
CA ILE A 486 -2.45 -4.68 19.44
C ILE A 486 -2.61 -3.50 18.48
N LEU A 487 -1.65 -3.31 17.57
CA LEU A 487 -1.75 -2.38 16.44
C LEU A 487 -2.27 -3.13 15.23
N TYR A 488 -3.32 -2.62 14.58
CA TYR A 488 -3.89 -3.25 13.39
C TYR A 488 -4.64 -2.22 12.50
N PRO A 489 -4.92 -2.55 11.22
CA PRO A 489 -5.71 -1.72 10.32
C PRO A 489 -7.13 -1.45 10.81
N ILE A 490 -7.63 -0.21 10.66
CA ILE A 490 -8.97 0.17 11.14
C ILE A 490 -10.05 -0.78 10.59
N THR A 491 -9.92 -1.20 9.33
CA THR A 491 -10.85 -2.12 8.66
C THR A 491 -10.83 -3.56 9.16
N TRP A 492 -9.92 -3.95 10.07
CA TRP A 492 -9.85 -5.32 10.60
C TRP A 492 -10.51 -5.48 11.97
N GLU A 493 -11.13 -4.43 12.50
CA GLU A 493 -11.69 -4.41 13.87
C GLU A 493 -12.69 -5.53 14.17
N ASN A 494 -13.39 -6.05 13.18
CA ASN A 494 -14.31 -7.17 13.36
C ASN A 494 -13.59 -8.50 13.56
N SER A 495 -12.53 -8.77 12.80
CA SER A 495 -11.72 -9.98 12.98
C SER A 495 -10.95 -9.97 14.29
N ILE A 496 -10.50 -8.78 14.70
CA ILE A 496 -9.65 -8.61 15.88
C ILE A 496 -10.38 -9.01 17.17
N LYS A 497 -11.71 -8.91 17.21
CA LYS A 497 -12.54 -9.42 18.31
C LYS A 497 -12.38 -10.93 18.56
N PHE A 498 -11.86 -11.68 17.59
CA PHE A 498 -11.71 -13.14 17.63
C PHE A 498 -10.24 -13.60 17.67
N ILE A 499 -9.30 -12.69 17.95
CA ILE A 499 -7.86 -13.02 17.95
C ILE A 499 -7.43 -13.88 19.14
N ASP A 500 -8.26 -14.01 20.18
CA ASP A 500 -7.91 -14.68 21.44
C ASP A 500 -7.33 -16.09 21.25
N SER A 501 -7.95 -16.92 20.40
CA SER A 501 -7.49 -18.30 20.18
C SER A 501 -6.11 -18.33 19.51
N TYR A 502 -5.86 -17.39 18.60
CA TYR A 502 -4.58 -17.24 17.93
C TYR A 502 -3.48 -16.80 18.90
N LEU A 503 -3.77 -15.85 19.81
CA LEU A 503 -2.82 -15.43 20.84
C LEU A 503 -2.48 -16.57 21.81
N ILE A 504 -3.49 -17.34 22.25
CA ILE A 504 -3.28 -18.53 23.11
C ILE A 504 -2.39 -19.56 22.39
N GLN A 505 -2.67 -19.81 21.10
CA GLN A 505 -1.89 -20.75 20.31
C GLN A 505 -0.47 -20.26 20.06
N LEU A 506 -0.29 -18.95 19.88
CA LEU A 506 1.00 -18.30 19.74
C LEU A 506 1.84 -18.41 21.03
N GLU A 507 1.27 -18.10 22.19
CA GLU A 507 1.92 -18.32 23.50
C GLU A 507 2.35 -19.78 23.67
N LYS A 508 1.45 -20.72 23.37
CA LYS A 508 1.71 -22.16 23.48
C LYS A 508 2.89 -22.58 22.60
N ASN A 509 2.95 -22.09 21.36
CA ASN A 509 4.05 -22.37 20.44
C ASN A 509 5.37 -21.78 20.93
N ILE A 510 5.37 -20.54 21.41
CA ILE A 510 6.57 -19.89 21.97
C ILE A 510 7.10 -20.68 23.16
N GLU A 511 6.24 -21.12 24.08
CA GLU A 511 6.67 -21.93 25.24
C GLU A 511 7.21 -23.31 24.82
N GLN A 512 6.65 -23.95 23.79
CA GLN A 512 7.21 -25.20 23.25
C GLN A 512 8.58 -25.00 22.60
N ILE A 513 8.74 -23.96 21.77
CA ILE A 513 10.01 -23.59 21.14
C ILE A 513 11.06 -23.30 22.21
N LYS A 514 10.71 -22.49 23.21
CA LYS A 514 11.57 -22.19 24.35
C LYS A 514 12.05 -23.46 25.06
N ARG A 515 11.15 -24.41 25.33
CA ARG A 515 11.47 -25.70 25.97
C ARG A 515 12.39 -26.56 25.12
N ILE A 516 12.07 -26.75 23.84
CA ILE A 516 12.80 -27.64 22.92
C ILE A 516 14.20 -27.09 22.64
N PHE A 517 14.29 -25.80 22.31
CA PHE A 517 15.53 -25.17 21.89
C PHE A 517 16.32 -24.53 23.04
N LYS A 518 15.80 -24.61 24.27
CA LYS A 518 16.44 -24.11 25.50
C LYS A 518 16.79 -22.62 25.41
N ILE A 519 15.87 -21.82 24.90
CA ILE A 519 16.04 -20.38 24.73
C ILE A 519 15.68 -19.69 26.06
N GLU A 520 16.55 -18.84 26.57
CA GLU A 520 16.29 -18.09 27.81
C GLU A 520 15.64 -16.72 27.49
N GLY A 521 14.89 -16.17 28.45
CA GLY A 521 14.36 -14.80 28.35
C GLY A 521 13.25 -14.55 27.34
N VAL A 522 12.86 -15.54 26.53
CA VAL A 522 11.79 -15.40 25.52
C VAL A 522 10.41 -15.62 26.13
N SER A 523 9.48 -14.72 25.76
CA SER A 523 8.04 -14.77 26.01
C SER A 523 7.29 -13.94 24.97
N LEU A 524 5.98 -14.19 24.79
CA LEU A 524 5.14 -13.35 23.94
C LEU A 524 5.10 -11.90 24.47
N PRO A 525 5.54 -10.89 23.69
CA PRO A 525 5.54 -9.51 24.13
C PRO A 525 4.11 -8.98 24.27
N LYS A 526 3.91 -8.00 25.16
CA LYS A 526 2.59 -7.39 25.35
C LYS A 526 2.16 -6.48 24.21
N LYS A 527 3.10 -6.07 23.35
CA LYS A 527 2.83 -5.28 22.15
C LYS A 527 2.89 -6.19 20.92
N ILE A 528 1.81 -6.23 20.14
CA ILE A 528 1.72 -7.02 18.91
C ILE A 528 1.38 -6.07 17.77
N LEU A 529 2.14 -6.13 16.68
CA LEU A 529 1.90 -5.32 15.49
C LEU A 529 1.44 -6.22 14.35
N LEU A 530 0.19 -6.03 13.89
CA LEU A 530 -0.34 -6.71 12.72
C LEU A 530 -0.23 -5.75 11.53
N ILE A 531 0.77 -5.97 10.67
CA ILE A 531 1.13 -5.02 9.63
C ILE A 531 0.75 -5.56 8.24
N PRO A 532 -0.13 -4.86 7.49
CA PRO A 532 -0.51 -5.22 6.13
C PRO A 532 0.58 -4.86 5.10
N ALA A 533 1.76 -5.50 5.18
CA ALA A 533 2.94 -5.18 4.37
C ALA A 533 3.60 -6.40 3.69
N ILE A 534 2.85 -7.48 3.47
CA ILE A 534 3.30 -8.59 2.63
C ILE A 534 3.32 -8.13 1.16
N GLY A 535 4.47 -8.25 0.50
CA GLY A 535 4.64 -8.03 -0.93
C GLY A 535 4.18 -9.22 -1.77
N ALA A 536 3.94 -9.02 -3.06
CA ALA A 536 3.36 -10.05 -3.95
C ALA A 536 4.18 -11.36 -4.04
N ASN A 537 5.47 -11.30 -3.74
CA ASN A 537 6.39 -12.44 -3.82
C ASN A 537 6.89 -12.92 -2.44
N ASP A 538 6.34 -12.42 -1.32
CA ASP A 538 6.71 -12.91 0.01
C ASP A 538 6.19 -14.33 0.24
N ILE A 539 6.99 -15.32 -0.14
CA ILE A 539 6.61 -16.74 -0.13
C ILE A 539 7.09 -17.47 1.11
N LEU A 540 8.26 -17.13 1.67
CA LEU A 540 8.83 -17.87 2.80
C LEU A 540 8.05 -17.58 4.10
N PRO A 541 7.52 -18.61 4.80
CA PRO A 541 6.81 -18.41 6.06
C PRO A 541 7.65 -17.67 7.11
N SER A 542 8.96 -17.90 7.11
CA SER A 542 9.89 -17.23 8.03
C SER A 542 9.93 -15.71 7.86
N GLU A 543 9.43 -15.13 6.76
CA GLU A 543 9.41 -13.68 6.53
C GLU A 543 8.31 -12.97 7.32
N LEU A 544 7.30 -13.72 7.77
CA LEU A 544 6.04 -13.15 8.21
C LEU A 544 6.01 -12.75 9.69
N MET A 545 6.98 -13.17 10.50
CA MET A 545 7.08 -12.79 11.91
C MET A 545 8.46 -12.26 12.26
N TRP A 546 8.51 -11.18 13.03
CA TRP A 546 9.74 -10.57 13.51
C TRP A 546 9.63 -10.26 15.00
N TYR A 547 10.54 -10.83 15.78
CA TYR A 547 10.58 -10.70 17.23
C TYR A 547 11.56 -9.60 17.63
N GLN A 548 11.09 -8.65 18.43
CA GLN A 548 11.92 -7.62 19.05
C GLN A 548 11.94 -7.89 20.55
N GLU A 549 13.10 -8.23 21.09
CA GLU A 549 13.22 -8.79 22.44
C GLU A 549 12.60 -7.86 23.49
N LYS A 550 11.66 -8.38 24.29
CA LYS A 550 10.91 -7.66 25.35
C LYS A 550 10.06 -6.46 24.91
N GLU A 551 10.14 -6.05 23.65
CA GLU A 551 9.42 -4.90 23.13
C GLU A 551 8.13 -5.32 22.42
N GLN A 552 8.23 -6.12 21.37
CA GLN A 552 7.08 -6.43 20.51
C GLN A 552 7.27 -7.64 19.60
N LEU A 553 6.15 -8.16 19.08
CA LEU A 553 6.13 -9.08 17.95
C LEU A 553 5.45 -8.41 16.76
N THR A 554 6.13 -8.36 15.61
CA THR A 554 5.54 -7.93 14.34
C THR A 554 5.10 -9.14 13.55
N ILE A 555 3.86 -9.12 13.05
CA ILE A 555 3.25 -10.14 12.21
C ILE A 555 2.82 -9.45 10.92
N LEU A 556 3.42 -9.84 9.81
CA LEU A 556 3.05 -9.39 8.47
C LEU A 556 1.83 -10.20 8.02
N ILE A 557 0.83 -9.51 7.50
CA ILE A 557 -0.41 -10.08 6.99
C ILE A 557 -0.65 -9.49 5.59
N ASN A 558 -1.32 -10.24 4.71
CA ASN A 558 -1.54 -9.76 3.36
C ASN A 558 -2.54 -8.58 3.40
N PRO A 559 -2.22 -7.41 2.83
CA PRO A 559 -3.10 -6.24 2.86
C PRO A 559 -4.48 -6.48 2.24
N TYR A 560 -4.59 -7.49 1.37
CA TYR A 560 -5.80 -7.88 0.65
C TYR A 560 -6.45 -9.14 1.23
N GLU A 561 -5.93 -9.67 2.34
CA GLU A 561 -6.43 -10.89 2.97
C GLU A 561 -7.87 -10.72 3.42
N HIS A 562 -8.60 -11.83 3.44
CA HIS A 562 -9.96 -11.84 3.94
C HIS A 562 -9.98 -11.81 5.46
N HIS A 563 -10.51 -10.71 6.00
CA HIS A 563 -10.71 -10.54 7.43
C HIS A 563 -12.17 -10.78 7.81
N ASP A 564 -12.43 -11.98 8.33
CA ASP A 564 -13.69 -12.42 8.95
C ASP A 564 -13.46 -12.87 10.40
N GLU A 565 -14.48 -13.42 11.06
CA GLU A 565 -14.39 -13.90 12.45
C GLU A 565 -13.50 -15.16 12.60
N THR A 566 -13.16 -15.82 11.50
CA THR A 566 -12.44 -17.10 11.47
C THR A 566 -11.00 -16.97 10.97
N ILE A 567 -10.58 -15.81 10.45
CA ILE A 567 -9.25 -15.61 9.85
C ILE A 567 -8.12 -16.02 10.79
N PHE A 568 -8.14 -15.54 12.03
CA PHE A 568 -7.12 -15.87 13.02
C PHE A 568 -7.13 -17.36 13.37
N LYS A 569 -8.30 -18.00 13.38
CA LYS A 569 -8.40 -19.46 13.54
C LYS A 569 -7.76 -20.21 12.37
N ARG A 570 -7.95 -19.74 11.14
CA ARG A 570 -7.30 -20.30 9.95
C ARG A 570 -5.79 -20.12 9.98
N LEU A 571 -5.29 -19.00 10.50
CA LEU A 571 -3.85 -18.70 10.56
C LEU A 571 -3.09 -19.46 11.67
N GLU A 572 -3.79 -20.11 12.62
CA GLU A 572 -3.14 -20.83 13.74
C GLU A 572 -2.11 -21.88 13.28
N HIS A 573 -2.39 -22.60 12.19
CA HIS A 573 -1.48 -23.65 11.68
C HIS A 573 -0.18 -23.11 11.06
N LEU A 574 -0.14 -21.83 10.71
CA LEU A 574 1.06 -21.19 10.15
C LEU A 574 2.01 -20.69 11.25
N ILE A 575 1.53 -20.54 12.49
CA ILE A 575 2.30 -19.95 13.59
C ILE A 575 3.69 -20.59 13.73
N PRO A 576 3.85 -21.93 13.84
CA PRO A 576 5.16 -22.51 14.08
C PRO A 576 6.14 -22.25 12.93
N TYR A 577 5.66 -22.31 11.69
CA TYR A 577 6.46 -22.07 10.49
C TYR A 577 7.00 -20.63 10.43
N GLN A 578 6.20 -19.67 10.93
CA GLN A 578 6.54 -18.25 10.90
C GLN A 578 7.43 -17.83 12.08
N ILE A 579 7.11 -18.30 13.30
CA ILE A 579 7.75 -17.82 14.54
C ILE A 579 9.13 -18.44 14.80
N LEU A 580 9.42 -19.64 14.26
CA LEU A 580 10.70 -20.34 14.48
C LEU A 580 11.89 -19.48 14.09
N GLY A 581 11.88 -18.94 12.86
CA GLY A 581 12.95 -18.07 12.39
C GLY A 581 13.07 -16.78 13.18
N ALA A 582 11.93 -16.20 13.56
CA ALA A 582 11.87 -14.99 14.36
C ALA A 582 12.56 -15.15 15.73
N LEU A 583 12.49 -16.33 16.35
CA LEU A 583 13.07 -16.60 17.68
C LEU A 583 14.48 -17.20 17.64
N LEU A 584 14.87 -17.81 16.53
CA LEU A 584 16.16 -18.48 16.38
C LEU A 584 17.15 -17.60 15.59
N TRP A 585 17.35 -17.89 14.31
CA TRP A 585 18.45 -17.31 13.54
C TRP A 585 18.25 -15.84 13.19
N LYS A 586 17.02 -15.38 12.96
CA LYS A 586 16.79 -13.96 12.64
C LYS A 586 17.06 -13.07 13.83
N ASN A 587 16.64 -13.49 15.04
CA ASN A 587 16.93 -12.76 16.27
C ASN A 587 18.44 -12.64 16.50
N ASN A 588 19.18 -13.71 16.20
CA ASN A 588 20.63 -13.76 16.35
C ASN A 588 21.41 -13.10 15.19
N GLY A 589 20.72 -12.56 14.17
CA GLY A 589 21.35 -11.92 13.02
C GLY A 589 22.07 -12.87 12.06
N VAL A 590 21.73 -14.17 12.06
CA VAL A 590 22.38 -15.18 11.21
C VAL A 590 21.74 -15.19 9.83
N ILE A 591 22.58 -15.11 8.79
CA ILE A 591 22.17 -15.13 7.38
C ILE A 591 22.89 -16.27 6.67
N TYR A 592 22.12 -17.18 6.07
CA TYR A 592 22.68 -18.40 5.51
C TYR A 592 23.20 -18.21 4.09
N GLN A 593 24.31 -18.89 3.79
CA GLN A 593 24.75 -19.06 2.41
C GLN A 593 23.84 -20.04 1.66
N ASN A 594 23.39 -21.11 2.33
CA ASN A 594 22.44 -22.09 1.83
C ASN A 594 21.11 -22.02 2.61
N ASP A 595 20.13 -21.31 2.05
CA ASP A 595 18.84 -21.10 2.72
C ASP A 595 18.03 -22.41 2.84
N ASN A 596 18.24 -23.38 1.93
CA ASN A 596 17.48 -24.63 1.88
C ASN A 596 17.53 -25.43 3.19
N ILE A 597 18.65 -25.37 3.91
CA ILE A 597 18.81 -26.06 5.19
C ILE A 597 17.90 -25.44 6.25
N SER A 598 17.84 -24.11 6.31
CA SER A 598 16.99 -23.38 7.27
C SER A 598 15.50 -23.48 6.92
N ILE A 599 15.17 -23.48 5.62
CA ILE A 599 13.80 -23.64 5.11
C ILE A 599 13.29 -25.05 5.46
N LEU A 600 14.08 -26.09 5.18
CA LEU A 600 13.71 -27.46 5.52
C LEU A 600 13.58 -27.65 7.04
N PHE A 601 14.49 -27.08 7.83
CA PHE A 601 14.38 -27.10 9.28
C PHE A 601 13.06 -26.47 9.74
N SER A 602 12.71 -25.28 9.24
CA SER A 602 11.46 -24.58 9.57
C SER A 602 10.23 -25.40 9.22
N ALA A 603 10.24 -26.03 8.05
CA ALA A 603 9.17 -26.88 7.57
C ALA A 603 8.96 -28.12 8.46
N LEU A 604 10.03 -28.85 8.76
CA LEU A 604 9.94 -30.08 9.56
C LEU A 604 9.66 -29.80 11.04
N ALA A 605 10.33 -28.80 11.62
CA ALA A 605 10.11 -28.39 13.00
C ALA A 605 8.72 -27.76 13.21
N GLY A 606 8.26 -26.95 12.23
CA GLY A 606 6.94 -26.32 12.27
C GLY A 606 5.80 -27.35 12.28
N HIS A 607 5.90 -28.36 11.41
CA HIS A 607 4.98 -29.49 11.40
C HIS A 607 4.94 -30.25 12.72
N TYR A 608 6.12 -30.59 13.26
CA TYR A 608 6.24 -31.26 14.55
C TYR A 608 5.57 -30.45 15.68
N LEU A 609 5.77 -29.12 15.70
CA LEU A 609 5.15 -28.22 16.68
C LEU A 609 3.63 -28.13 16.53
N ASN A 610 3.10 -28.14 15.31
CA ASN A 610 1.66 -28.22 15.07
C ASN A 610 1.06 -29.49 15.66
N GLU A 611 1.66 -30.65 15.39
CA GLU A 611 1.22 -31.93 15.97
C GLU A 611 1.28 -31.89 17.50
N LYS A 612 2.39 -31.38 18.05
CA LYS A 612 2.60 -31.29 19.50
C LYS A 612 1.61 -30.37 20.20
N THR A 613 1.20 -29.29 19.52
CA THR A 613 0.24 -28.33 20.06
C THR A 613 -1.21 -28.65 19.70
N GLY A 614 -1.48 -29.72 18.95
CA GLY A 614 -2.83 -30.19 18.61
C GLY A 614 -3.50 -29.39 17.50
N VAL A 615 -2.72 -28.65 16.70
CA VAL A 615 -3.22 -27.93 15.53
C VAL A 615 -3.20 -28.87 14.34
N LYS A 616 -4.39 -29.15 13.78
CA LYS A 616 -4.50 -29.98 12.57
C LYS A 616 -4.14 -29.17 11.35
N GLU A 617 -3.29 -29.72 10.50
CA GLU A 617 -2.97 -29.12 9.21
C GLU A 617 -4.10 -29.30 8.21
N GLN A 618 -4.13 -28.40 7.22
CA GLN A 618 -5.06 -28.50 6.10
C GLN A 618 -4.62 -29.60 5.13
N ARG A 619 -5.41 -29.85 4.08
CA ARG A 619 -5.18 -30.94 3.10
C ARG A 619 -3.82 -30.84 2.38
N TYR A 620 -3.22 -29.66 2.32
CA TYR A 620 -1.86 -29.41 1.85
C TYR A 620 -1.08 -28.76 3.00
N SER A 621 -0.02 -29.41 3.48
CA SER A 621 0.81 -28.86 4.55
C SER A 621 1.92 -27.97 4.01
N GLU A 622 2.27 -26.92 4.77
CA GLU A 622 3.47 -26.11 4.52
C GLU A 622 4.73 -27.00 4.45
N LYS A 623 4.79 -28.04 5.29
CA LYS A 623 5.86 -29.04 5.25
C LYS A 623 6.00 -29.69 3.87
N ASP A 624 4.92 -30.20 3.30
CA ASP A 624 4.98 -30.93 2.03
C ASP A 624 5.39 -30.01 0.88
N TYR A 625 4.90 -28.76 0.89
CA TYR A 625 5.28 -27.75 -0.08
C TYR A 625 6.78 -27.42 -0.01
N TRP A 626 7.29 -27.03 1.16
CA TRP A 626 8.69 -26.64 1.31
C TRP A 626 9.67 -27.81 1.18
N LEU A 627 9.28 -29.02 1.59
CA LEU A 627 10.06 -30.22 1.33
C LEU A 627 10.21 -30.45 -0.19
N GLY A 628 9.12 -30.29 -0.95
CA GLY A 628 9.13 -30.39 -2.40
C GLY A 628 10.03 -29.35 -3.07
N GLU A 629 9.89 -28.08 -2.68
CA GLU A 629 10.70 -26.97 -3.22
C GLU A 629 12.19 -27.15 -2.91
N VAL A 630 12.53 -27.53 -1.66
CA VAL A 630 13.93 -27.80 -1.27
C VAL A 630 14.51 -28.98 -2.04
N LEU A 631 13.75 -30.07 -2.20
CA LEU A 631 14.19 -31.22 -3.01
C LEU A 631 14.40 -30.83 -4.48
N ALA A 632 13.53 -30.01 -5.06
CA ALA A 632 13.67 -29.57 -6.45
C ALA A 632 14.93 -28.71 -6.69
N ASN A 633 15.38 -27.97 -5.66
CA ASN A 633 16.49 -27.02 -5.74
C ASN A 633 17.77 -27.51 -5.07
N THR A 634 17.87 -28.81 -4.76
CA THR A 634 19.05 -29.43 -4.14
C THR A 634 19.69 -30.46 -5.09
N SER A 635 21.03 -30.64 -5.00
CA SER A 635 21.79 -31.63 -5.77
C SER A 635 21.30 -33.06 -5.48
N ASP A 636 21.48 -33.97 -6.44
CA ASP A 636 21.07 -35.37 -6.26
C ASP A 636 21.80 -36.06 -5.10
N GLU A 637 23.07 -35.70 -4.84
CA GLU A 637 23.87 -36.23 -3.73
C GLU A 637 23.28 -35.84 -2.36
N ASP A 638 22.73 -34.64 -2.21
CA ASP A 638 22.20 -34.13 -0.94
C ASP A 638 20.73 -34.51 -0.70
N LYS A 639 19.98 -34.95 -1.72
CA LYS A 639 18.57 -35.40 -1.59
C LYS A 639 18.40 -36.61 -0.67
N GLU A 640 19.41 -37.48 -0.61
CA GLU A 640 19.39 -38.63 0.31
C GLU A 640 19.35 -38.14 1.77
N ILE A 641 20.15 -37.12 2.11
CA ILE A 641 20.21 -36.53 3.45
C ILE A 641 18.85 -35.94 3.85
N ILE A 642 18.19 -35.23 2.92
CA ILE A 642 16.85 -34.67 3.12
C ILE A 642 15.80 -35.76 3.40
N SER A 643 15.87 -36.85 2.63
CA SER A 643 14.97 -37.99 2.79
C SER A 643 15.19 -38.69 4.14
N ASP A 644 16.45 -38.88 4.52
CA ASP A 644 16.83 -39.54 5.76
C ASP A 644 16.41 -38.77 7.01
N ILE A 645 16.61 -37.44 7.03
CA ILE A 645 16.19 -36.63 8.18
C ILE A 645 14.66 -36.59 8.29
N SER A 646 13.95 -36.53 7.16
CA SER A 646 12.48 -36.56 7.13
C SER A 646 11.94 -37.90 7.66
N ALA A 647 12.55 -39.02 7.27
CA ALA A 647 12.20 -40.35 7.76
C ALA A 647 12.51 -40.55 9.26
N LEU A 648 13.64 -40.00 9.73
CA LEU A 648 13.99 -40.02 11.16
C LEU A 648 12.98 -39.27 12.01
N LEU A 649 12.60 -38.06 11.60
CA LEU A 649 11.62 -37.25 12.34
C LEU A 649 10.22 -37.88 12.34
N SER A 650 9.90 -38.73 11.36
CA SER A 650 8.60 -39.39 11.27
C SER A 650 8.52 -40.71 12.05
N SER A 651 9.65 -41.30 12.45
CA SER A 651 9.70 -42.67 13.00
C SER A 651 10.18 -42.78 14.44
N LYS A 652 10.80 -41.73 15.00
CA LYS A 652 11.40 -41.73 16.34
C LYS A 652 10.42 -41.21 17.41
N SER A 653 10.78 -41.40 18.67
CA SER A 653 10.02 -40.86 19.81
C SER A 653 10.15 -39.33 19.90
N ASP A 654 9.16 -38.67 20.50
CA ASP A 654 9.18 -37.22 20.79
C ASP A 654 10.49 -36.74 21.42
N SER A 655 10.97 -37.43 22.45
CA SER A 655 12.23 -37.09 23.14
C SER A 655 13.44 -37.12 22.22
N THR A 656 13.44 -38.01 21.23
CA THR A 656 14.53 -38.13 20.25
C THR A 656 14.42 -37.06 19.19
N ILE A 657 13.20 -36.80 18.69
CA ILE A 657 12.91 -35.74 17.72
C ILE A 657 13.33 -34.38 18.28
N GLU A 658 12.92 -34.05 19.50
CA GLU A 658 13.27 -32.77 20.14
C GLU A 658 14.79 -32.60 20.28
N LYS A 659 15.52 -33.69 20.54
CA LYS A 659 16.99 -33.66 20.62
C LYS A 659 17.64 -33.46 19.24
N ILE A 660 17.11 -34.09 18.20
CA ILE A 660 17.55 -33.87 16.81
C ILE A 660 17.33 -32.40 16.41
N LEU A 661 16.13 -31.86 16.67
CA LEU A 661 15.79 -30.47 16.36
C LEU A 661 16.70 -29.48 17.12
N LEU A 662 16.96 -29.73 18.41
CA LEU A 662 17.90 -28.93 19.19
C LEU A 662 19.33 -28.99 18.66
N ASP A 663 19.81 -30.14 18.21
CA ASP A 663 21.15 -30.23 17.64
C ASP A 663 21.23 -29.57 16.26
N TRP A 664 20.15 -29.65 15.47
CA TRP A 664 20.07 -28.95 14.18
C TRP A 664 20.03 -27.42 14.39
N SER A 665 19.27 -26.92 15.37
CA SER A 665 19.22 -25.48 15.65
C SER A 665 20.57 -24.90 16.10
N LYS A 666 21.46 -25.73 16.68
CA LYS A 666 22.84 -25.34 16.98
C LYS A 666 23.70 -25.24 15.72
N LEU A 667 23.53 -26.14 14.75
CA LEU A 667 24.20 -26.03 13.45
C LEU A 667 23.80 -24.73 12.73
N LEU A 668 22.53 -24.37 12.85
CA LEU A 668 21.94 -23.14 12.32
C LEU A 668 22.44 -21.84 12.99
N GLN A 669 23.31 -21.91 13.99
CA GLN A 669 24.01 -20.72 14.50
C GLN A 669 25.18 -20.28 13.60
N SER A 670 25.50 -21.07 12.56
CA SER A 670 26.57 -20.78 11.60
C SER A 670 26.00 -20.39 10.23
N GLU A 671 26.48 -19.29 9.67
CA GLU A 671 26.16 -18.83 8.31
C GLU A 671 26.60 -19.82 7.21
N LYS A 672 27.60 -20.67 7.53
CA LYS A 672 28.27 -21.59 6.59
C LYS A 672 27.81 -23.04 6.74
N VAL A 673 26.66 -23.27 7.39
CA VAL A 673 26.11 -24.63 7.55
C VAL A 673 25.91 -25.32 6.20
N THR A 674 26.28 -26.60 6.13
CA THR A 674 26.24 -27.42 4.91
C THR A 674 25.40 -28.69 5.12
N TRP A 675 25.02 -29.34 4.03
CA TRP A 675 24.33 -30.64 4.10
C TRP A 675 25.19 -31.74 4.75
N ASN A 676 26.52 -31.66 4.64
CA ASN A 676 27.43 -32.57 5.34
C ASN A 676 27.30 -32.45 6.86
N ASP A 677 27.18 -31.23 7.40
CA ASP A 677 26.97 -31.00 8.83
C ASP A 677 25.66 -31.66 9.30
N VAL A 678 24.60 -31.53 8.49
CA VAL A 678 23.30 -32.19 8.73
C VAL A 678 23.44 -33.71 8.66
N SER A 679 24.18 -34.24 7.69
CA SER A 679 24.44 -35.68 7.54
C SER A 679 25.19 -36.26 8.74
N GLU A 680 26.23 -35.59 9.23
CA GLU A 680 26.96 -36.00 10.42
C GLU A 680 26.09 -35.98 11.68
N MET A 681 25.21 -34.99 11.81
CA MET A 681 24.21 -34.97 12.87
C MET A 681 23.24 -36.16 12.75
N VAL A 682 22.67 -36.38 11.56
CA VAL A 682 21.73 -37.47 11.27
C VAL A 682 22.32 -38.84 11.62
N LYS A 683 23.59 -39.08 11.31
CA LYS A 683 24.30 -40.33 11.63
C LYS A 683 24.36 -40.64 13.13
N LYS A 684 24.28 -39.64 14.02
CA LYS A 684 24.27 -39.85 15.49
C LYS A 684 22.96 -40.46 16.01
N TYR A 685 21.90 -40.45 15.19
CA TYR A 685 20.54 -40.81 15.58
C TYR A 685 19.94 -41.98 14.78
N ARG A 686 20.68 -42.48 13.78
CA ARG A 686 20.42 -43.78 13.16
C ARG A 686 20.80 -44.87 14.14
#